data_AF-A0A1G0FSL3-F1
#
_entry.id   AF-A0A1G0FSL3-F1
#
_cell.length_a   1.000
_cell.length_b   1.000
_cell.length_c   1.000
_cell.angle_alpha   90.00
_cell.angle_beta   90.00
_cell.angle_gamma   90.00
#
_symmetry.space_group_name_H-M   'P 1'
#
loop_
_entity.id
_entity.type
_entity.pdbx_description
1 polymer ?
#
loop_
_entity_poly.entity_id
_entity_poly.type
_entity_poly.pdbx_seq_one_letter_code
_entity_poly.pdbx_strand_id
1 'polypeptide(L)'
;MGRWRWFRALTFLVAASLACNLGGEATQPPAPGATAAGAGGTAGTPTPTDMPPGEWLELEPPPPAGLIDAMYGKVEAGEWTLEEGLVQSLRAFAGEASLSSAYGVLPAAQDGTGLIVEAQGYLERGSDEDVKREIERLLSIIAPSSEALLPYAQPGDTSLHAGPRLAHPARDEQECATLWAKGFPAPQAGQAPVLCFKYLAKKVGNSTIRVFYPITELPSGFTIAYSDAAFSAAQAAVQTYSGLQVNGKPAILKDVDIIFTLLQHPDGDALAIVPFKGTPDKCQIIVYPLAISSNKEAQTKSGNDNYFGPFVSTIAHELFHCFQKWNFQKQWDTHSYDLHNWWLEGTAEYFANVVYPKINDEWGWIDDWQYNSGNNSVVFMSYENFALFQFLGTKLGNNKLLSLLGGLPEGGSEDGHKAYLSGYTNMASLFEAFAIAFMDGKIADTGGGFLPTTPVYILPEYRIPVAVSPKWNLGASPFVLQRYGLRFDHGHIYGLTTQLSGADGFDASRPVSAPGSWNPLPAEVPAACGDVHHYYLMVTTNPPSGFFANDLTVTIPQGELACDQCLIGTWDLNVPSFVEYSEAPFAETPGLYNHDSAGGLWRYRFRPSGTFRAEFDFFTSSTLRQPGGGFGADIDVNQVITIVGPGEGTYISDGLNNLTFTLVEDSVSLSSTTTINGEDIGDLFDALSGYGFLKKNDSMVYSCDPEAGILQLDVAPQAGLPPLQFDRISTDPNKP
;
A
#
# COMPACT_ATOMS: atom_id res chain seq x y z
N MET A 1 -58.77 -15.30 7.14
CA MET A 1 -59.48 -16.30 6.32
C MET A 1 -59.36 -16.11 4.79
N GLY A 2 -59.00 -14.94 4.25
CA GLY A 2 -58.83 -14.74 2.80
C GLY A 2 -57.55 -15.33 2.16
N ARG A 3 -56.46 -15.50 2.92
CA ARG A 3 -55.16 -16.00 2.41
C ARG A 3 -55.07 -17.52 2.25
N TRP A 4 -55.87 -18.30 3.01
CA TRP A 4 -55.91 -19.76 2.93
C TRP A 4 -56.57 -20.29 1.64
N ARG A 5 -57.36 -19.45 0.95
CA ARG A 5 -57.94 -19.77 -0.37
C ARG A 5 -56.96 -19.62 -1.53
N TRP A 6 -55.87 -18.86 -1.36
CA TRP A 6 -54.86 -18.68 -2.41
C TRP A 6 -53.92 -19.88 -2.55
N PHE A 7 -53.61 -20.57 -1.43
CA PHE A 7 -52.77 -21.76 -1.46
C PHE A 7 -53.44 -22.92 -2.21
N ARG A 8 -54.75 -23.14 -2.03
CA ARG A 8 -55.53 -24.13 -2.79
C ARG A 8 -55.69 -23.78 -4.27
N ALA A 9 -55.64 -22.49 -4.64
CA ALA A 9 -55.71 -22.05 -6.03
C ALA A 9 -54.38 -22.27 -6.77
N LEU A 10 -53.25 -22.17 -6.05
CA LEU A 10 -51.92 -22.42 -6.60
C LEU A 10 -51.73 -23.91 -6.95
N THR A 11 -52.20 -24.83 -6.09
CA THR A 11 -52.15 -26.28 -6.33
C THR A 11 -52.97 -26.71 -7.57
N PHE A 12 -54.05 -25.99 -7.88
CA PHE A 12 -54.90 -26.26 -9.06
C PHE A 12 -54.35 -25.66 -10.37
N LEU A 13 -53.53 -24.61 -10.30
CA LEU A 13 -52.94 -23.97 -11.49
C LEU A 13 -51.75 -24.75 -12.04
N VAL A 14 -50.93 -25.37 -11.17
CA VAL A 14 -49.75 -26.15 -11.56
C VAL A 14 -50.12 -27.44 -12.31
N ALA A 15 -51.27 -28.06 -11.98
CA ALA A 15 -51.75 -29.26 -12.68
C ALA A 15 -52.28 -28.99 -14.11
N ALA A 16 -52.60 -27.73 -14.45
CA ALA A 16 -53.19 -27.37 -15.74
C ALA A 16 -52.16 -26.91 -16.78
N SER A 17 -50.95 -26.50 -16.36
CA SER A 17 -49.93 -25.92 -17.24
C SER A 17 -48.91 -26.92 -17.80
N LEU A 18 -48.83 -28.16 -17.28
CA LEU A 18 -47.78 -29.13 -17.63
C LEU A 18 -48.12 -30.10 -18.77
N ALA A 19 -49.21 -29.88 -19.52
CA ALA A 19 -49.57 -30.74 -20.66
C ALA A 19 -48.92 -30.35 -22.01
N CYS A 20 -48.10 -29.30 -22.10
CA CYS A 20 -47.55 -28.81 -23.38
C CYS A 20 -46.21 -28.07 -23.23
N ASN A 21 -45.07 -28.77 -23.13
CA ASN A 21 -43.83 -28.39 -23.83
C ASN A 21 -42.65 -29.31 -23.45
N LEU A 22 -42.10 -30.01 -24.43
CA LEU A 22 -40.79 -30.66 -24.36
C LEU A 22 -39.97 -30.17 -25.55
N GLY A 23 -38.82 -29.54 -25.29
CA GLY A 23 -37.83 -29.14 -26.28
C GLY A 23 -36.50 -28.86 -25.59
N GLY A 24 -35.47 -29.66 -25.90
CA GLY A 24 -34.26 -29.83 -25.09
C GLY A 24 -33.10 -28.87 -25.35
N GLU A 25 -32.09 -28.99 -24.48
CA GLU A 25 -30.83 -28.24 -24.51
C GLU A 25 -29.62 -29.12 -24.85
N ALA A 26 -28.59 -28.47 -25.41
CA ALA A 26 -27.32 -29.06 -25.82
C ALA A 26 -26.17 -28.58 -24.91
N THR A 27 -25.31 -29.52 -24.53
CA THR A 27 -24.12 -29.34 -23.67
C THR A 27 -22.89 -28.82 -24.44
N GLN A 28 -22.10 -27.93 -23.81
CA GLN A 28 -20.72 -27.59 -24.21
C GLN A 28 -19.68 -28.15 -23.20
N PRO A 29 -18.46 -28.53 -23.64
CA PRO A 29 -17.39 -29.01 -22.76
C PRO A 29 -16.35 -27.93 -22.39
N PRO A 30 -15.58 -28.11 -21.30
CA PRO A 30 -14.66 -27.10 -20.77
C PRO A 30 -13.25 -27.15 -21.38
N ALA A 31 -12.53 -26.02 -21.33
CA ALA A 31 -11.14 -25.87 -21.77
C ALA A 31 -10.12 -26.21 -20.64
N PRO A 32 -8.89 -26.65 -20.97
CA PRO A 32 -7.91 -27.09 -19.99
C PRO A 32 -6.96 -25.97 -19.54
N GLY A 33 -6.65 -25.97 -18.23
CA GLY A 33 -5.69 -25.08 -17.58
C GLY A 33 -4.23 -25.50 -17.75
N ALA A 34 -3.33 -24.52 -17.72
CA ALA A 34 -1.89 -24.70 -17.72
C ALA A 34 -1.31 -24.21 -16.38
N THR A 35 -0.55 -25.06 -15.71
CA THR A 35 0.21 -24.77 -14.49
C THR A 35 1.69 -24.56 -14.81
N ALA A 36 2.27 -23.47 -14.33
CA ALA A 36 3.73 -23.27 -14.29
C ALA A 36 4.16 -23.12 -12.82
N ALA A 37 5.12 -23.96 -12.41
CA ALA A 37 5.73 -23.95 -11.09
C ALA A 37 6.99 -23.06 -11.09
N GLY A 38 7.06 -22.10 -10.17
CA GLY A 38 8.23 -21.26 -9.93
C GLY A 38 8.60 -21.30 -8.46
N ALA A 39 9.76 -21.89 -8.16
CA ALA A 39 10.36 -21.88 -6.82
C ALA A 39 11.02 -20.52 -6.58
N GLY A 40 10.30 -19.62 -5.90
CA GLY A 40 10.87 -18.44 -5.25
C GLY A 40 10.63 -18.59 -3.75
N GLY A 41 11.70 -18.55 -2.95
CA GLY A 41 11.58 -18.36 -1.52
C GLY A 41 10.96 -17.00 -1.28
N THR A 42 9.65 -16.96 -1.07
CA THR A 42 8.93 -15.79 -0.58
C THR A 42 9.48 -15.52 0.81
N ALA A 43 10.27 -14.45 0.97
CA ALA A 43 10.30 -13.75 2.25
C ALA A 43 8.84 -13.55 2.62
N GLY A 44 8.40 -14.20 3.70
CA GLY A 44 6.99 -14.21 4.07
C GLY A 44 6.53 -12.77 4.16
N THR A 45 5.63 -12.38 3.25
CA THR A 45 4.93 -11.10 3.36
C THR A 45 4.43 -11.06 4.80
N PRO A 46 4.83 -10.07 5.61
CA PRO A 46 4.36 -10.00 6.99
C PRO A 46 2.84 -10.07 6.93
N THR A 47 2.28 -11.17 7.45
CA THR A 47 0.85 -11.30 7.61
C THR A 47 0.44 -10.07 8.42
N PRO A 48 -0.58 -9.29 7.98
CA PRO A 48 -1.05 -8.12 8.71
C PRO A 48 -1.13 -8.50 10.18
N THR A 49 -0.30 -7.86 11.00
CA THR A 49 -0.21 -8.13 12.42
C THR A 49 -1.60 -8.09 13.01
N ASP A 50 -1.89 -8.99 13.94
CA ASP A 50 -3.13 -9.04 14.74
C ASP A 50 -3.27 -7.77 15.59
N MET A 51 -3.40 -6.59 14.97
CA MET A 51 -3.79 -5.39 15.69
C MET A 51 -5.18 -5.64 16.24
N PRO A 52 -5.42 -5.36 17.53
CA PRO A 52 -6.75 -5.44 18.10
C PRO A 52 -7.72 -4.64 17.23
N PRO A 53 -8.90 -5.20 16.88
CA PRO A 53 -9.91 -4.46 16.14
C PRO A 53 -10.22 -3.13 16.84
N GLY A 54 -10.02 -2.01 16.15
CA GLY A 54 -10.35 -0.67 16.65
C GLY A 54 -9.18 0.16 17.19
N GLU A 55 -7.97 -0.40 17.30
CA GLU A 55 -6.77 0.40 17.62
C GLU A 55 -6.19 1.05 16.35
N TRP A 56 -5.86 2.34 16.45
CA TRP A 56 -5.16 3.06 15.39
C TRP A 56 -3.67 2.75 15.51
N LEU A 57 -2.99 2.59 14.36
CA LEU A 57 -1.53 2.51 14.34
C LEU A 57 -0.96 3.80 14.97
N GLU A 58 0.03 3.65 15.84
CA GLU A 58 0.78 4.77 16.40
C GLU A 58 2.16 4.82 15.75
N LEU A 59 2.48 5.95 15.13
CA LEU A 59 3.79 6.27 14.58
C LEU A 59 4.28 7.54 15.26
N GLU A 60 5.56 7.58 15.59
CA GLU A 60 6.21 8.82 15.99
C GLU A 60 6.40 9.71 14.75
N PRO A 61 6.36 11.06 14.91
CA PRO A 61 6.74 11.95 13.83
C PRO A 61 8.13 11.60 13.33
N PRO A 62 8.33 11.39 12.01
CA PRO A 62 9.64 11.12 11.48
C PRO A 62 10.53 12.35 11.73
N PRO A 63 11.84 12.15 11.94
CA PRO A 63 12.79 13.26 11.89
C PRO A 63 12.76 13.92 10.50
N PRO A 64 13.44 15.07 10.30
CA PRO A 64 13.55 15.67 8.96
C PRO A 64 13.99 14.63 7.93
N ALA A 65 13.43 14.68 6.71
CA ALA A 65 13.65 13.63 5.72
C ALA A 65 15.12 13.53 5.31
N GLY A 66 15.77 14.66 5.01
CA GLY A 66 17.18 14.72 4.65
C GLY A 66 18.02 15.72 5.45
N LEU A 67 19.34 15.70 5.25
CA LEU A 67 20.27 16.67 5.85
C LEU A 67 20.03 18.10 5.36
N ILE A 68 19.60 18.27 4.12
CA ILE A 68 19.25 19.59 3.59
C ILE A 68 18.02 20.18 4.30
N ASP A 69 17.00 19.35 4.59
CA ASP A 69 15.80 19.77 5.32
C ASP A 69 16.15 20.16 6.77
N ALA A 70 16.99 19.35 7.42
CA ALA A 70 17.50 19.66 8.76
C ALA A 70 18.30 20.97 8.78
N MET A 71 19.11 21.23 7.73
CA MET A 71 19.86 22.47 7.58
C MET A 71 18.93 23.67 7.42
N TYR A 72 17.95 23.58 6.53
CA TYR A 72 16.98 24.65 6.33
C TYR A 72 16.13 24.90 7.57
N GLY A 73 15.73 23.86 8.32
CA GLY A 73 15.04 24.02 9.60
C GLY A 73 15.85 24.87 10.60
N LYS A 74 17.17 24.72 10.65
CA LYS A 74 18.06 25.59 11.47
C LYS A 74 18.18 27.00 10.94
N VAL A 75 18.21 27.17 9.61
CA VAL A 75 18.23 28.49 8.97
C VAL A 75 16.92 29.25 9.25
N GLU A 76 15.78 28.59 9.13
CA GLU A 76 14.46 29.14 9.42
C GLU A 76 14.29 29.47 10.91
N ALA A 77 14.86 28.66 11.81
CA ALA A 77 14.91 28.95 13.24
C ALA A 77 15.85 30.12 13.60
N GLY A 78 16.64 30.63 12.63
CA GLY A 78 17.62 31.69 12.83
C GLY A 78 18.86 31.24 13.61
N GLU A 79 19.09 29.93 13.72
CA GLU A 79 20.26 29.35 14.38
C GLU A 79 21.52 29.46 13.50
N TRP A 80 21.35 29.36 12.17
CA TRP A 80 22.40 29.48 11.16
C TRP A 80 21.99 30.47 10.06
N THR A 81 22.96 31.11 9.42
CA THR A 81 22.75 31.60 8.05
C THR A 81 22.83 30.44 7.05
N LEU A 82 22.40 30.65 5.79
CA LEU A 82 22.56 29.63 4.74
C LEU A 82 24.03 29.24 4.55
N GLU A 83 24.92 30.22 4.56
CA GLU A 83 26.37 30.04 4.42
C GLU A 83 26.94 29.19 5.56
N GLU A 84 26.56 29.50 6.81
CA GLU A 84 26.96 28.74 7.98
C GLU A 84 26.43 27.31 7.90
N GLY A 85 25.16 27.13 7.55
CA GLY A 85 24.54 25.81 7.39
C GLY A 85 25.26 24.95 6.35
N LEU A 86 25.55 25.50 5.17
CA LEU A 86 26.28 24.80 4.11
C LEU A 86 27.69 24.39 4.57
N VAL A 87 28.46 25.32 5.14
CA VAL A 87 29.84 25.04 5.57
C VAL A 87 29.88 24.03 6.71
N GLN A 88 29.02 24.15 7.72
CA GLN A 88 29.00 23.20 8.84
C GLN A 88 28.60 21.80 8.40
N SER A 89 27.59 21.70 7.52
CA SER A 89 27.15 20.41 6.99
C SER A 89 28.23 19.74 6.13
N LEU A 90 28.89 20.51 5.24
CA LEU A 90 29.98 20.01 4.43
C LEU A 90 31.20 19.63 5.28
N ARG A 91 31.52 20.37 6.35
CA ARG A 91 32.56 19.98 7.31
C ARG A 91 32.25 18.65 7.97
N ALA A 92 30.99 18.42 8.32
CA ALA A 92 30.57 17.14 8.85
C ALA A 92 30.81 16.02 7.82
N PHE A 93 30.39 16.20 6.57
CA PHE A 93 30.65 15.24 5.48
C PHE A 93 32.12 15.02 5.16
N ALA A 94 32.95 16.04 5.30
CA ALA A 94 34.40 15.94 5.13
C ALA A 94 35.10 15.24 6.31
N GLY A 95 34.37 14.88 7.37
CA GLY A 95 34.91 14.30 8.60
C GLY A 95 35.63 15.32 9.49
N GLU A 96 35.45 16.62 9.25
CA GLU A 96 36.01 17.72 10.05
C GLU A 96 35.12 18.09 11.25
N ALA A 97 33.88 17.60 11.26
CA ALA A 97 32.92 17.71 12.36
C ALA A 97 32.05 16.45 12.44
N SER A 98 31.38 16.22 13.57
CA SER A 98 30.35 15.17 13.70
C SER A 98 28.98 15.72 13.32
N LEU A 99 28.16 14.95 12.60
CA LEU A 99 26.77 15.32 12.29
C LEU A 99 25.92 15.49 13.55
N SER A 100 26.10 14.60 14.54
CA SER A 100 25.42 14.64 15.83
C SER A 100 25.62 15.98 16.55
N SER A 101 26.86 16.50 16.59
CA SER A 101 27.16 17.82 17.16
C SER A 101 26.60 18.99 16.34
N ALA A 102 26.43 18.84 15.02
CA ALA A 102 25.92 19.91 14.17
C ALA A 102 24.39 20.04 14.31
N TYR A 103 23.67 18.92 14.36
CA TYR A 103 22.20 18.90 14.27
C TYR A 103 21.48 18.64 15.59
N GLY A 104 22.11 17.95 16.55
CA GLY A 104 21.48 17.50 17.79
C GLY A 104 20.55 16.31 17.57
N VAL A 105 19.61 16.42 16.63
CA VAL A 105 18.75 15.32 16.13
C VAL A 105 19.12 15.05 14.67
N LEU A 106 19.49 13.81 14.35
CA LEU A 106 19.83 13.43 12.98
C LEU A 106 18.55 13.24 12.14
N PRO A 107 18.58 13.63 10.85
CA PRO A 107 17.49 13.34 9.91
C PRO A 107 17.38 11.83 9.62
N ALA A 108 16.25 11.42 9.02
CA ALA A 108 15.98 10.03 8.64
C ALA A 108 16.98 9.54 7.59
N ALA A 109 17.10 10.28 6.49
CA ALA A 109 18.13 10.12 5.50
C ALA A 109 19.28 11.10 5.79
N GLN A 110 20.51 10.58 5.76
CA GLN A 110 21.71 11.39 5.88
C GLN A 110 22.47 11.43 4.56
N ASP A 111 21.75 11.32 3.44
CA ASP A 111 22.33 11.52 2.12
C ASP A 111 22.87 12.96 2.00
N GLY A 112 23.93 13.11 1.20
CA GLY A 112 24.58 14.40 0.97
C GLY A 112 24.21 15.02 -0.37
N THR A 113 23.31 14.40 -1.14
CA THR A 113 23.07 14.76 -2.54
C THR A 113 22.47 16.17 -2.61
N GLY A 114 21.41 16.44 -1.83
CA GLY A 114 20.81 17.77 -1.76
C GLY A 114 21.75 18.85 -1.23
N LEU A 115 22.53 18.53 -0.20
CA LEU A 115 23.53 19.43 0.36
C LEU A 115 24.59 19.84 -0.68
N ILE A 116 25.07 18.87 -1.48
CA ILE A 116 26.09 19.11 -2.51
C ILE A 116 25.52 19.93 -3.65
N VAL A 117 24.27 19.69 -4.06
CA VAL A 117 23.57 20.52 -5.06
C VAL A 117 23.51 21.97 -4.59
N GLU A 118 23.03 22.20 -3.37
CA GLU A 118 22.88 23.55 -2.83
C GLU A 118 24.23 24.25 -2.69
N ALA A 119 25.25 23.53 -2.22
CA ALA A 119 26.62 24.04 -2.15
C ALA A 119 27.18 24.43 -3.53
N GLN A 120 26.94 23.60 -4.56
CA GLN A 120 27.37 23.89 -5.93
C GLN A 120 26.62 25.09 -6.51
N GLY A 121 25.32 25.22 -6.21
CA GLY A 121 24.52 26.39 -6.55
C GLY A 121 25.02 27.66 -5.86
N TYR A 122 25.45 27.56 -4.60
CA TYR A 122 26.06 28.67 -3.86
C TYR A 122 27.42 29.08 -4.46
N LEU A 123 28.24 28.13 -4.94
CA LEU A 123 29.48 28.48 -5.66
C LEU A 123 29.23 29.35 -6.91
N GLU A 124 28.05 29.27 -7.51
CA GLU A 124 27.70 30.01 -8.73
C GLU A 124 27.03 31.35 -8.43
N ARG A 125 26.14 31.38 -7.44
CA ARG A 125 25.25 32.52 -7.17
C ARG A 125 25.57 33.26 -5.87
N GLY A 126 26.30 32.63 -4.95
CA GLY A 126 26.67 33.19 -3.66
C GLY A 126 27.63 34.37 -3.79
N SER A 127 27.51 35.32 -2.86
CA SER A 127 28.29 36.56 -2.86
C SER A 127 29.50 36.55 -1.92
N ASP A 128 29.54 35.64 -0.93
CA ASP A 128 30.67 35.55 0.00
C ASP A 128 31.79 34.66 -0.57
N GLU A 129 32.90 35.29 -0.98
CA GLU A 129 34.05 34.63 -1.59
C GLU A 129 34.85 33.76 -0.61
N ASP A 130 34.79 34.03 0.69
CA ASP A 130 35.48 33.22 1.71
C ASP A 130 34.71 31.91 1.91
N VAL A 131 33.38 32.00 2.00
CA VAL A 131 32.48 30.84 2.03
C VAL A 131 32.63 29.99 0.76
N LYS A 132 32.69 30.62 -0.43
CA LYS A 132 32.89 29.89 -1.69
C LYS A 132 34.19 29.10 -1.72
N ARG A 133 35.30 29.69 -1.27
CA ARG A 133 36.59 28.98 -1.18
C ARG A 133 36.54 27.81 -0.20
N GLU A 134 35.84 27.96 0.92
CA GLU A 134 35.68 26.88 1.89
C GLU A 134 34.78 25.76 1.35
N ILE A 135 33.67 26.09 0.68
CA ILE A 135 32.80 25.11 0.01
C ILE A 135 33.59 24.35 -1.07
N GLU A 136 34.35 25.04 -1.92
CA GLU A 136 35.16 24.40 -2.96
C GLU A 136 36.20 23.43 -2.35
N ARG A 137 36.87 23.85 -1.27
CA ARG A 137 37.80 23.00 -0.53
C ARG A 137 37.10 21.76 0.01
N LEU A 138 35.96 21.91 0.69
CA LEU A 138 35.23 20.80 1.29
C LEU A 138 34.69 19.84 0.22
N LEU A 139 34.12 20.35 -0.87
CA LEU A 139 33.65 19.52 -1.98
C LEU A 139 34.80 18.72 -2.62
N SER A 140 36.00 19.28 -2.71
CA SER A 140 37.18 18.54 -3.22
C SER A 140 37.60 17.37 -2.32
N ILE A 141 37.28 17.43 -1.03
CA ILE A 141 37.53 16.36 -0.05
C ILE A 141 36.41 15.32 -0.08
N ILE A 142 35.16 15.78 -0.11
CA ILE A 142 33.96 14.93 -0.09
C ILE A 142 33.85 14.12 -1.38
N ALA A 143 34.06 14.77 -2.52
CA ALA A 143 33.84 14.24 -3.85
C ALA A 143 34.98 14.65 -4.81
N PRO A 144 36.22 14.13 -4.63
CA PRO A 144 37.31 14.43 -5.54
C PRO A 144 36.97 13.94 -6.96
N SER A 145 37.27 14.75 -7.98
CA SER A 145 37.00 14.38 -9.38
C SER A 145 37.80 13.14 -9.77
N SER A 146 37.26 12.31 -10.67
CA SER A 146 38.00 11.15 -11.14
C SER A 146 39.26 11.52 -11.92
N GLU A 147 39.30 12.70 -12.54
CA GLU A 147 40.50 13.27 -13.14
C GLU A 147 41.58 13.57 -12.10
N ALA A 148 41.22 14.03 -10.90
CA ALA A 148 42.15 14.21 -9.78
C ALA A 148 42.67 12.88 -9.24
N LEU A 149 41.85 11.82 -9.28
CA LEU A 149 42.24 10.49 -8.80
C LEU A 149 43.11 9.70 -9.79
N LEU A 150 42.97 9.92 -11.10
CA LEU A 150 43.66 9.15 -12.13
C LEU A 150 45.19 9.07 -11.97
N PRO A 151 45.92 10.15 -11.63
CA PRO A 151 47.35 10.08 -11.36
C PRO A 151 47.70 9.16 -10.17
N TYR A 152 46.80 9.03 -9.20
CA TYR A 152 46.94 8.22 -7.98
C TYR A 152 46.32 6.82 -8.13
N ALA A 153 45.89 6.47 -9.35
CA ALA A 153 45.21 5.23 -9.63
C ALA A 153 45.94 4.42 -10.71
N GLN A 154 45.79 3.10 -10.67
CA GLN A 154 46.26 2.20 -11.73
C GLN A 154 45.15 1.24 -12.16
N PRO A 155 45.16 0.72 -13.40
CA PRO A 155 44.22 -0.33 -13.79
C PRO A 155 44.28 -1.51 -12.82
N GLY A 156 43.12 -2.06 -12.46
CA GLY A 156 43.03 -3.35 -11.77
C GLY A 156 43.55 -4.47 -12.65
N ASP A 157 44.22 -5.47 -12.07
CA ASP A 157 44.69 -6.64 -12.81
C ASP A 157 43.47 -7.44 -13.30
N THR A 158 43.09 -7.27 -14.57
CA THR A 158 42.05 -8.11 -15.20
C THR A 158 42.50 -9.54 -15.44
N SER A 159 43.79 -9.83 -15.23
CA SER A 159 44.38 -11.16 -15.40
C SER A 159 44.65 -11.81 -14.04
N LEU A 160 43.84 -12.80 -13.68
CA LEU A 160 44.08 -13.79 -12.62
C LEU A 160 45.37 -14.63 -12.84
N HIS A 161 46.21 -14.32 -13.83
CA HIS A 161 47.37 -15.11 -14.27
C HIS A 161 48.68 -14.33 -14.31
N ALA A 162 48.78 -13.20 -13.58
CA ALA A 162 50.07 -12.57 -13.39
C ALA A 162 50.99 -13.51 -12.59
N GLY A 163 52.00 -14.08 -13.25
CA GLY A 163 53.04 -14.88 -12.61
C GLY A 163 53.70 -14.14 -11.45
N PRO A 164 54.46 -14.84 -10.58
CA PRO A 164 55.00 -14.28 -9.35
C PRO A 164 55.80 -12.99 -9.62
N ARG A 165 55.22 -11.85 -9.24
CA ARG A 165 55.88 -10.53 -9.30
C ARG A 165 56.61 -10.27 -7.99
N LEU A 166 57.75 -9.58 -8.09
CA LEU A 166 58.51 -9.08 -6.95
C LEU A 166 57.59 -8.25 -6.04
N ALA A 167 57.75 -8.41 -4.72
CA ALA A 167 56.94 -7.71 -3.72
C ALA A 167 56.94 -6.20 -4.00
N HIS A 168 55.75 -5.63 -4.21
CA HIS A 168 55.60 -4.18 -4.24
C HIS A 168 55.99 -3.61 -2.87
N PRO A 169 56.66 -2.45 -2.81
CA PRO A 169 56.95 -1.78 -1.54
C PRO A 169 55.65 -1.62 -0.74
N ALA A 170 55.75 -1.84 0.58
CA ALA A 170 54.65 -1.62 1.51
C ALA A 170 54.10 -0.22 1.27
N ARG A 171 52.80 -0.14 0.97
CA ARG A 171 52.14 1.11 0.59
C ARG A 171 51.75 1.86 1.86
N ASP A 172 51.97 3.17 1.87
CA ASP A 172 51.73 4.02 3.03
C ASP A 172 50.25 4.45 3.06
N GLU A 173 49.44 3.72 3.84
CA GLU A 173 48.03 4.05 4.11
C GLU A 173 47.86 5.49 4.64
N GLN A 174 48.82 5.96 5.43
CA GLN A 174 48.80 7.30 6.01
C GLN A 174 49.00 8.38 4.95
N GLU A 175 49.82 8.08 3.93
CA GLU A 175 50.02 8.98 2.80
C GLU A 175 48.75 9.11 1.95
N CYS A 176 48.04 8.00 1.68
CA CYS A 176 46.76 8.04 0.96
C CYS A 176 45.66 8.77 1.74
N ALA A 177 45.55 8.56 3.05
CA ALA A 177 44.64 9.33 3.90
C ALA A 177 44.97 10.83 3.88
N THR A 178 46.28 11.18 3.90
CA THR A 178 46.75 12.57 3.82
C THR A 178 46.43 13.21 2.47
N LEU A 179 46.55 12.48 1.37
CA LEU A 179 46.18 12.93 0.03
C LEU A 179 44.66 13.14 -0.08
N TRP A 180 43.87 12.24 0.50
CA TRP A 180 42.42 12.36 0.52
C TRP A 180 41.97 13.62 1.28
N ALA A 181 42.50 13.84 2.49
CA ALA A 181 42.18 15.02 3.30
C ALA A 181 42.54 16.37 2.62
N LYS A 182 43.31 16.33 1.53
CA LYS A 182 43.68 17.49 0.71
C LYS A 182 42.97 17.54 -0.64
N GLY A 183 42.02 16.64 -0.90
CA GLY A 183 41.28 16.55 -2.15
C GLY A 183 42.11 16.10 -3.36
N PHE A 184 43.16 15.30 -3.16
CA PHE A 184 44.08 14.84 -4.21
C PHE A 184 44.63 15.97 -5.09
N PRO A 185 45.49 16.84 -4.54
CA PRO A 185 46.11 17.90 -5.33
C PRO A 185 46.92 17.31 -6.48
N ALA A 186 47.17 18.07 -7.54
CA ALA A 186 48.00 17.59 -8.65
C ALA A 186 49.40 17.13 -8.16
N PRO A 187 49.94 16.00 -8.66
CA PRO A 187 51.27 15.55 -8.30
C PRO A 187 52.34 16.60 -8.58
N GLN A 188 53.35 16.70 -7.70
CA GLN A 188 54.47 17.60 -7.93
C GLN A 188 55.28 17.16 -9.15
N ALA A 189 55.66 18.12 -9.99
CA ALA A 189 56.44 17.83 -11.19
C ALA A 189 57.74 17.08 -10.85
N GLY A 190 57.94 15.91 -11.48
CA GLY A 190 59.13 15.07 -11.28
C GLY A 190 59.04 14.04 -10.16
N GLN A 191 57.92 13.98 -9.40
CA GLN A 191 57.67 12.93 -8.43
C GLN A 191 56.69 11.89 -9.01
N ALA A 192 56.99 10.61 -8.80
CA ALA A 192 56.03 9.55 -9.11
C ALA A 192 54.85 9.65 -8.12
N PRO A 193 53.59 9.62 -8.60
CA PRO A 193 52.44 9.70 -7.72
C PRO A 193 52.34 8.45 -6.84
N VAL A 194 51.87 8.66 -5.62
CA VAL A 194 51.52 7.59 -4.69
C VAL A 194 50.31 6.85 -5.23
N LEU A 195 50.35 5.53 -5.28
CA LEU A 195 49.21 4.76 -5.78
C LEU A 195 48.26 4.45 -4.62
N CYS A 196 47.09 5.08 -4.64
CA CYS A 196 46.03 4.91 -3.65
C CYS A 196 44.84 4.09 -4.16
N PHE A 197 44.57 4.11 -5.47
CA PHE A 197 43.45 3.38 -6.07
C PHE A 197 43.88 2.36 -7.12
N LYS A 198 43.05 1.34 -7.26
CA LYS A 198 42.90 0.59 -8.51
C LYS A 198 41.60 1.02 -9.19
N TYR A 199 41.46 0.75 -10.49
CA TYR A 199 40.18 0.91 -11.15
C TYR A 199 39.84 -0.20 -12.14
N LEU A 200 38.57 -0.57 -12.19
CA LEU A 200 37.97 -1.37 -13.25
C LEU A 200 37.34 -0.40 -14.26
N ALA A 201 37.48 -0.66 -15.56
CA ALA A 201 36.84 0.15 -16.60
C ALA A 201 36.39 -0.73 -17.76
N LYS A 202 35.12 -0.58 -18.18
CA LYS A 202 34.59 -1.30 -19.34
C LYS A 202 33.42 -0.54 -19.96
N LYS A 203 33.32 -0.66 -21.29
CA LYS A 203 32.23 -0.08 -22.07
C LYS A 203 30.98 -0.97 -22.00
N VAL A 204 29.84 -0.37 -21.67
CA VAL A 204 28.51 -1.00 -21.63
C VAL A 204 27.58 -0.16 -22.50
N GLY A 205 27.22 -0.69 -23.67
CA GLY A 205 26.52 0.11 -24.69
C GLY A 205 27.37 1.29 -25.15
N ASN A 206 26.85 2.51 -24.97
CA ASN A 206 27.55 3.75 -25.31
C ASN A 206 28.30 4.38 -24.13
N SER A 207 28.08 3.90 -22.91
CA SER A 207 28.70 4.43 -21.69
C SER A 207 29.95 3.65 -21.32
N THR A 208 30.96 4.34 -20.80
CA THR A 208 32.08 3.73 -20.07
C THR A 208 31.74 3.75 -18.58
N ILE A 209 31.75 2.58 -17.96
CA ILE A 209 31.65 2.46 -16.50
C ILE A 209 33.06 2.28 -15.95
N ARG A 210 33.44 3.08 -14.97
CA ARG A 210 34.69 2.96 -14.23
C ARG A 210 34.42 2.90 -12.73
N VAL A 211 35.08 1.99 -12.03
CA VAL A 211 34.97 1.86 -10.57
C VAL A 211 36.36 2.02 -9.97
N PHE A 212 36.60 3.11 -9.23
CA PHE A 212 37.80 3.35 -8.45
C PHE A 212 37.63 2.78 -7.06
N TYR A 213 38.59 1.96 -6.62
CA TYR A 213 38.56 1.32 -5.32
C TYR A 213 39.94 1.36 -4.66
N PRO A 214 39.98 1.47 -3.32
CA PRO A 214 41.24 1.61 -2.61
C PRO A 214 42.10 0.37 -2.79
N ILE A 215 43.40 0.60 -2.85
CA ILE A 215 44.41 -0.46 -2.92
C ILE A 215 44.53 -1.21 -1.59
N THR A 216 44.29 -0.51 -0.49
CA THR A 216 44.38 -0.99 0.88
C THR A 216 43.00 -1.44 1.35
N GLU A 217 42.96 -2.38 2.29
CA GLU A 217 41.69 -2.78 2.90
C GLU A 217 41.17 -1.61 3.75
N LEU A 218 39.90 -1.25 3.57
CA LEU A 218 39.27 -0.25 4.42
C LEU A 218 38.83 -0.90 5.75
N PRO A 219 38.88 -0.18 6.88
CA PRO A 219 38.35 -0.67 8.16
C PRO A 219 36.87 -1.08 8.14
N SER A 220 36.08 -0.58 7.18
CA SER A 220 34.71 -1.06 6.92
C SER A 220 34.64 -2.52 6.44
N GLY A 221 35.79 -3.15 6.21
CA GLY A 221 35.97 -4.45 5.60
C GLY A 221 35.53 -4.46 4.15
N PHE A 222 35.87 -3.40 3.42
CA PHE A 222 35.83 -3.37 1.96
C PHE A 222 36.58 -4.58 1.41
N THR A 223 36.03 -5.16 0.34
CA THR A 223 36.67 -6.24 -0.43
C THR A 223 36.54 -5.92 -1.91
N ILE A 224 37.39 -6.55 -2.73
CA ILE A 224 37.27 -6.47 -4.19
C ILE A 224 35.86 -6.89 -4.67
N ALA A 225 35.18 -7.77 -3.93
CA ALA A 225 33.81 -8.18 -4.25
C ALA A 225 32.81 -7.01 -4.24
N TYR A 226 33.00 -5.99 -3.40
CA TYR A 226 32.16 -4.78 -3.45
C TYR A 226 32.44 -3.93 -4.69
N SER A 227 33.70 -3.85 -5.13
CA SER A 227 34.01 -3.18 -6.40
C SER A 227 33.43 -3.92 -7.61
N ASP A 228 33.43 -5.26 -7.57
CA ASP A 228 32.78 -6.09 -8.59
C ASP A 228 31.25 -5.93 -8.54
N ALA A 229 30.65 -5.94 -7.35
CA ALA A 229 29.22 -5.73 -7.14
C ALA A 229 28.78 -4.34 -7.64
N ALA A 230 29.53 -3.28 -7.33
CA ALA A 230 29.24 -1.93 -7.82
C ALA A 230 29.34 -1.85 -9.34
N PHE A 231 30.38 -2.48 -9.93
CA PHE A 231 30.52 -2.56 -11.39
C PHE A 231 29.33 -3.29 -12.03
N SER A 232 28.95 -4.45 -11.49
CA SER A 232 27.80 -5.22 -11.95
C SER A 232 26.49 -4.47 -11.79
N ALA A 233 26.33 -3.70 -10.71
CA ALA A 233 25.14 -2.90 -10.47
C ALA A 233 24.99 -1.76 -11.45
N ALA A 234 26.06 -1.00 -11.65
CA ALA A 234 26.11 0.02 -12.68
C ALA A 234 25.85 -0.56 -14.07
N GLN A 235 26.39 -1.75 -14.38
CA GLN A 235 26.11 -2.43 -15.64
C GLN A 235 24.63 -2.77 -15.81
N ALA A 236 24.00 -3.35 -14.79
CA ALA A 236 22.58 -3.70 -14.81
C ALA A 236 21.70 -2.46 -14.96
N ALA A 237 21.98 -1.40 -14.19
CA ALA A 237 21.24 -0.15 -14.25
C ALA A 237 21.43 0.58 -15.59
N VAL A 238 22.65 0.67 -16.15
CA VAL A 238 22.87 1.19 -17.51
C VAL A 238 22.09 0.40 -18.56
N GLN A 239 22.07 -0.93 -18.47
CA GLN A 239 21.32 -1.77 -19.40
C GLN A 239 19.81 -1.51 -19.31
N THR A 240 19.26 -1.49 -18.10
CA THR A 240 17.84 -1.19 -17.86
C THR A 240 17.48 0.22 -18.34
N TYR A 241 18.23 1.23 -17.93
CA TYR A 241 17.93 2.63 -18.22
C TYR A 241 18.14 2.98 -19.70
N SER A 242 19.03 2.27 -20.41
CA SER A 242 19.22 2.47 -21.86
C SER A 242 17.99 2.07 -22.68
N GLY A 243 17.11 1.23 -22.12
CA GLY A 243 15.83 0.85 -22.74
C GLY A 243 14.71 1.87 -22.53
N LEU A 244 14.92 2.90 -21.71
CA LEU A 244 13.92 3.90 -21.38
C LEU A 244 13.82 4.98 -22.45
N GLN A 245 12.67 5.66 -22.46
CA GLN A 245 12.40 6.82 -23.30
C GLN A 245 11.88 7.99 -22.49
N VAL A 246 12.38 9.18 -22.81
CA VAL A 246 11.95 10.44 -22.22
C VAL A 246 11.33 11.29 -23.32
N ASN A 247 10.05 11.64 -23.19
CA ASN A 247 9.30 12.40 -24.20
C ASN A 247 9.40 11.76 -25.61
N GLY A 248 9.32 10.43 -25.67
CA GLY A 248 9.40 9.64 -26.91
C GLY A 248 10.80 9.56 -27.53
N LYS A 249 11.84 10.09 -26.89
CA LYS A 249 13.23 10.00 -27.34
C LYS A 249 13.98 8.95 -26.52
N PRO A 250 14.94 8.21 -27.10
CA PRO A 250 15.81 7.32 -26.34
C PRO A 250 16.51 8.08 -25.21
N ALA A 251 16.61 7.46 -24.05
CA ALA A 251 17.32 8.03 -22.92
C ALA A 251 18.80 8.30 -23.23
N ILE A 252 19.30 9.40 -22.68
CA ILE A 252 20.71 9.77 -22.73
C ILE A 252 21.40 9.13 -21.52
N LEU A 253 22.41 8.31 -21.78
CA LEU A 253 23.35 7.80 -20.79
C LEU A 253 24.77 8.16 -21.21
N LYS A 254 25.56 8.72 -20.30
CA LYS A 254 26.96 9.08 -20.52
C LYS A 254 27.90 8.22 -19.68
N ASP A 255 29.16 8.60 -19.59
CA ASP A 255 30.16 7.86 -18.79
C ASP A 255 29.86 7.96 -17.30
N VAL A 256 30.25 6.93 -16.55
CA VAL A 256 29.96 6.79 -15.11
C VAL A 256 31.24 6.40 -14.39
N ASP A 257 31.64 7.20 -13.40
CA ASP A 257 32.75 6.89 -12.51
C ASP A 257 32.26 6.72 -11.08
N ILE A 258 32.35 5.50 -10.56
CA ILE A 258 32.02 5.15 -9.17
C ILE A 258 33.32 5.17 -8.37
N ILE A 259 33.33 5.83 -7.21
CA ILE A 259 34.52 6.03 -6.39
C ILE A 259 34.21 5.61 -4.96
N PHE A 260 34.91 4.59 -4.48
CA PHE A 260 34.91 4.26 -3.06
C PHE A 260 35.78 5.27 -2.30
N THR A 261 35.17 6.02 -1.39
CA THR A 261 35.86 7.04 -0.60
C THR A 261 36.74 6.44 0.50
N LEU A 262 37.81 7.17 0.85
CA LEU A 262 38.61 6.89 2.04
C LEU A 262 38.09 7.62 3.28
N LEU A 263 37.09 8.49 3.14
CA LEU A 263 36.47 9.18 4.28
C LEU A 263 35.76 8.18 5.17
N GLN A 264 36.12 8.20 6.45
CA GLN A 264 35.29 7.59 7.49
C GLN A 264 34.39 8.67 8.04
N HIS A 265 33.09 8.44 7.97
CA HIS A 265 32.09 9.28 8.60
C HIS A 265 31.58 8.54 9.83
N PRO A 266 32.12 8.82 11.03
CA PRO A 266 31.84 8.00 12.21
C PRO A 266 30.40 8.09 12.69
N ASP A 267 29.69 9.17 12.33
CA ASP A 267 28.34 9.48 12.83
C ASP A 267 27.35 9.77 11.69
N GLY A 268 27.69 9.43 10.45
CA GLY A 268 26.89 9.76 9.26
C GLY A 268 26.36 8.54 8.53
N ASP A 269 25.08 8.59 8.17
CA ASP A 269 24.36 7.49 7.50
C ASP A 269 24.37 7.56 5.95
N ALA A 270 25.23 8.41 5.37
CA ALA A 270 25.36 8.52 3.91
C ALA A 270 25.92 7.22 3.31
N LEU A 271 25.15 6.58 2.41
CA LEU A 271 25.60 5.38 1.70
C LEU A 271 26.35 5.74 0.42
N ALA A 272 25.79 6.65 -0.38
CA ALA A 272 26.41 7.17 -1.58
C ALA A 272 25.85 8.57 -1.91
N ILE A 273 26.47 9.25 -2.86
CA ILE A 273 26.07 10.58 -3.35
C ILE A 273 26.46 10.75 -4.82
N VAL A 274 25.72 11.62 -5.53
CA VAL A 274 26.07 12.08 -6.88
C VAL A 274 26.48 13.56 -6.85
N PRO A 275 27.78 13.91 -6.92
CA PRO A 275 28.20 15.28 -7.15
C PRO A 275 27.85 15.73 -8.58
N PHE A 276 27.02 16.77 -8.70
CA PHE A 276 26.54 17.20 -10.01
C PHE A 276 27.47 18.18 -10.73
N LYS A 277 28.43 18.82 -10.06
CA LYS A 277 29.44 19.65 -10.72
C LYS A 277 30.67 18.80 -11.07
N GLY A 278 30.72 18.36 -12.33
CA GLY A 278 31.80 17.56 -12.91
C GLY A 278 31.93 17.82 -14.41
N THR A 279 32.68 16.98 -15.12
CA THR A 279 32.71 17.07 -16.59
C THR A 279 31.29 16.80 -17.12
N PRO A 280 30.73 17.65 -18.01
CA PRO A 280 29.35 17.54 -18.46
C PRO A 280 29.04 16.18 -19.13
N ASP A 281 30.07 15.44 -19.52
CA ASP A 281 29.99 14.15 -20.20
C ASP A 281 30.17 12.93 -19.31
N LYS A 282 30.24 13.13 -17.98
CA LYS A 282 30.40 12.03 -17.02
C LYS A 282 29.60 12.28 -15.75
N CYS A 283 29.04 11.22 -15.20
CA CYS A 283 28.49 11.21 -13.85
C CYS A 283 29.49 10.57 -12.89
N GLN A 284 29.57 11.12 -11.69
CA GLN A 284 30.38 10.58 -10.62
C GLN A 284 29.46 10.11 -9.49
N ILE A 285 29.73 8.95 -8.93
CA ILE A 285 29.02 8.41 -7.76
C ILE A 285 30.08 8.14 -6.69
N ILE A 286 29.96 8.79 -5.53
CA ILE A 286 30.85 8.54 -4.40
C ILE A 286 30.18 7.55 -3.46
N VAL A 287 30.84 6.45 -3.16
CA VAL A 287 30.33 5.36 -2.32
C VAL A 287 31.06 5.40 -0.98
N TYR A 288 30.30 5.55 0.11
CA TYR A 288 30.84 5.63 1.45
C TYR A 288 31.07 4.24 2.07
N PRO A 289 32.00 4.11 3.03
CA PRO A 289 32.24 2.85 3.73
C PRO A 289 30.98 2.31 4.44
N LEU A 290 30.03 3.18 4.78
CA LEU A 290 28.79 2.75 5.43
C LEU A 290 27.90 1.88 4.53
N ALA A 291 27.88 2.12 3.21
CA ALA A 291 27.15 1.26 2.27
C ALA A 291 27.59 -0.21 2.39
N ILE A 292 28.86 -0.43 2.74
CA ILE A 292 29.42 -1.76 2.96
C ILE A 292 28.98 -2.33 4.31
N SER A 293 29.02 -1.56 5.39
CA SER A 293 28.62 -2.04 6.72
C SER A 293 27.10 -2.29 6.80
N SER A 294 26.29 -1.40 6.23
CA SER A 294 24.82 -1.59 6.11
C SER A 294 24.50 -2.89 5.37
N ASN A 295 25.16 -3.14 4.23
CA ASN A 295 24.97 -4.38 3.51
C ASN A 295 25.41 -5.62 4.29
N LYS A 296 26.49 -5.56 5.09
CA LYS A 296 26.91 -6.67 5.96
C LYS A 296 25.89 -6.99 7.05
N GLU A 297 25.21 -5.98 7.58
CA GLU A 297 24.09 -6.20 8.50
C GLU A 297 22.95 -6.95 7.79
N ALA A 298 22.61 -6.54 6.56
CA ALA A 298 21.61 -7.22 5.75
C ALA A 298 22.02 -8.66 5.36
N GLN A 299 23.30 -8.91 5.08
CA GLN A 299 23.85 -10.26 4.89
C GLN A 299 23.64 -11.14 6.13
N THR A 300 23.90 -10.57 7.31
CA THR A 300 23.70 -11.26 8.59
C THR A 300 22.23 -11.60 8.81
N LYS A 301 21.32 -10.66 8.56
CA LYS A 301 19.86 -10.88 8.67
C LYS A 301 19.35 -11.93 7.68
N SER A 302 19.87 -11.92 6.44
CA SER A 302 19.47 -12.87 5.40
C SER A 302 20.13 -14.25 5.52
N GLY A 303 21.21 -14.38 6.30
CA GLY A 303 22.00 -15.61 6.39
C GLY A 303 22.76 -15.95 5.09
N ASN A 304 22.98 -14.98 4.21
CA ASN A 304 23.68 -15.16 2.94
C ASN A 304 24.83 -14.17 2.79
N ASP A 305 26.06 -14.65 2.98
CA ASP A 305 27.29 -13.85 2.88
C ASP A 305 27.55 -13.27 1.47
N ASN A 306 26.85 -13.74 0.44
CA ASN A 306 26.93 -13.23 -0.93
C ASN A 306 25.76 -12.30 -1.29
N TYR A 307 24.94 -11.91 -0.33
CA TYR A 307 23.86 -10.96 -0.55
C TYR A 307 24.42 -9.53 -0.61
N PHE A 308 24.26 -8.87 -1.76
CA PHE A 308 24.65 -7.47 -1.95
C PHE A 308 23.44 -6.57 -2.14
N GLY A 309 22.26 -6.99 -1.66
CA GLY A 309 20.98 -6.41 -2.06
C GLY A 309 20.92 -4.89 -1.87
N PRO A 310 20.83 -4.39 -0.63
CA PRO A 310 20.80 -2.95 -0.35
C PRO A 310 21.92 -2.20 -1.07
N PHE A 311 23.15 -2.73 -1.05
CA PHE A 311 24.29 -2.11 -1.72
C PHE A 311 24.10 -1.90 -3.23
N VAL A 312 23.66 -2.93 -3.97
CA VAL A 312 23.45 -2.78 -5.42
C VAL A 312 22.24 -1.92 -5.75
N SER A 313 21.23 -1.90 -4.85
CA SER A 313 20.09 -0.99 -4.94
C SER A 313 20.55 0.46 -4.83
N THR A 314 21.37 0.80 -3.83
CA THR A 314 21.98 2.13 -3.68
C THR A 314 22.75 2.55 -4.94
N ILE A 315 23.56 1.68 -5.53
CA ILE A 315 24.28 2.03 -6.77
C ILE A 315 23.32 2.32 -7.93
N ALA A 316 22.22 1.57 -8.04
CA ALA A 316 21.20 1.83 -9.06
C ALA A 316 20.47 3.16 -8.81
N HIS A 317 20.13 3.46 -7.55
CA HIS A 317 19.54 4.73 -7.10
C HIS A 317 20.40 5.92 -7.53
N GLU A 318 21.67 5.93 -7.14
CA GLU A 318 22.60 7.01 -7.50
C GLU A 318 22.79 7.13 -9.02
N LEU A 319 22.82 6.01 -9.74
CA LEU A 319 22.89 6.05 -11.20
C LEU A 319 21.64 6.66 -11.82
N PHE A 320 20.48 6.52 -11.19
CA PHE A 320 19.27 7.17 -11.66
C PHE A 320 19.33 8.69 -11.49
N HIS A 321 20.02 9.23 -10.47
CA HIS A 321 20.31 10.67 -10.42
C HIS A 321 21.15 11.15 -11.60
N CYS A 322 22.14 10.35 -12.03
CA CYS A 322 22.87 10.62 -13.28
C CYS A 322 21.93 10.68 -14.49
N PHE A 323 21.03 9.69 -14.59
CA PHE A 323 20.02 9.64 -15.64
C PHE A 323 19.14 10.90 -15.63
N GLN A 324 18.64 11.29 -14.46
CA GLN A 324 17.77 12.46 -14.30
C GLN A 324 18.46 13.72 -14.76
N LYS A 325 19.70 13.97 -14.30
CA LYS A 325 20.48 15.13 -14.74
C LYS A 325 20.68 15.18 -16.26
N TRP A 326 20.95 14.05 -16.90
CA TRP A 326 21.17 14.02 -18.36
C TRP A 326 19.90 14.20 -19.18
N ASN A 327 18.75 13.80 -18.67
CA ASN A 327 17.49 13.77 -19.43
C ASN A 327 16.51 14.88 -19.05
N PHE A 328 16.66 15.47 -17.87
CA PHE A 328 15.82 16.53 -17.31
C PHE A 328 16.64 17.79 -16.97
N GLN A 329 17.70 18.06 -17.74
CA GLN A 329 18.63 19.16 -17.48
C GLN A 329 17.91 20.50 -17.23
N LYS A 330 16.83 20.76 -17.96
CA LYS A 330 16.10 22.03 -17.84
C LYS A 330 15.31 22.16 -16.54
N GLN A 331 14.76 21.06 -16.05
CA GLN A 331 14.18 20.99 -14.73
C GLN A 331 15.31 21.08 -13.69
N TRP A 332 16.43 20.42 -13.94
CA TRP A 332 17.57 20.34 -13.02
C TRP A 332 18.24 21.68 -12.72
N ASP A 333 18.63 22.44 -13.76
CA ASP A 333 19.58 23.55 -13.65
C ASP A 333 18.99 24.85 -13.05
N THR A 334 17.70 24.89 -12.72
CA THR A 334 16.95 26.14 -12.56
C THR A 334 16.45 26.45 -11.15
N HIS A 335 16.54 25.52 -10.18
CA HIS A 335 15.96 25.73 -8.83
C HIS A 335 16.77 25.18 -7.68
N SER A 336 16.34 25.54 -6.46
CA SER A 336 16.77 24.89 -5.23
C SER A 336 16.39 23.40 -5.25
N TYR A 337 17.20 22.60 -4.57
CA TYR A 337 16.98 21.16 -4.46
C TYR A 337 15.59 20.82 -3.91
N ASP A 338 15.09 21.58 -2.93
CA ASP A 338 13.80 21.36 -2.27
C ASP A 338 12.62 21.27 -3.24
N LEU A 339 12.62 22.08 -4.31
CA LEU A 339 11.53 22.06 -5.28
C LEU A 339 11.46 20.75 -6.08
N HIS A 340 12.59 20.07 -6.23
CA HIS A 340 12.73 18.87 -7.04
C HIS A 340 12.84 17.59 -6.23
N ASN A 341 13.22 17.69 -4.95
CA ASN A 341 13.50 16.57 -4.05
C ASN A 341 12.43 15.47 -4.15
N TRP A 342 11.16 15.88 -4.15
CA TRP A 342 10.00 14.99 -4.20
C TRP A 342 9.95 14.03 -5.38
N TRP A 343 10.38 14.45 -6.57
CA TRP A 343 10.46 13.56 -7.72
C TRP A 343 11.87 13.05 -7.92
N LEU A 344 12.88 13.76 -7.45
CA LEU A 344 14.28 13.39 -7.57
C LEU A 344 14.56 12.08 -6.82
N GLU A 345 14.34 12.07 -5.50
CA GLU A 345 14.63 10.91 -4.66
C GLU A 345 13.59 9.82 -4.84
N GLY A 346 12.30 10.17 -4.82
CA GLY A 346 11.22 9.19 -4.97
C GLY A 346 11.28 8.41 -6.31
N THR A 347 11.75 9.02 -7.40
CA THR A 347 11.92 8.27 -8.66
C THR A 347 13.24 7.52 -8.73
N ALA A 348 14.29 7.99 -8.06
CA ALA A 348 15.53 7.22 -7.92
C ALA A 348 15.30 5.92 -7.16
N GLU A 349 14.52 5.96 -6.07
CA GLU A 349 14.10 4.76 -5.33
C GLU A 349 13.27 3.81 -6.20
N TYR A 350 12.24 4.34 -6.86
CA TYR A 350 11.40 3.53 -7.76
C TYR A 350 12.22 2.87 -8.88
N PHE A 351 13.11 3.62 -9.53
CA PHE A 351 13.90 3.08 -10.64
C PHE A 351 15.08 2.21 -10.19
N ALA A 352 15.52 2.30 -8.93
CA ALA A 352 16.39 1.30 -8.32
C ALA A 352 15.64 -0.03 -8.19
N ASN A 353 14.40 0.00 -7.70
CA ASN A 353 13.52 -1.18 -7.62
C ASN A 353 13.23 -1.77 -9.02
N VAL A 354 13.07 -0.95 -10.07
CA VAL A 354 12.95 -1.46 -11.46
C VAL A 354 14.18 -2.27 -11.90
N VAL A 355 15.39 -1.89 -11.46
CA VAL A 355 16.62 -2.67 -11.76
C VAL A 355 16.67 -3.93 -10.90
N TYR A 356 16.25 -3.81 -9.64
CA TYR A 356 16.37 -4.86 -8.63
C TYR A 356 15.04 -5.15 -7.92
N PRO A 357 14.06 -5.73 -8.62
CA PRO A 357 12.67 -5.78 -8.15
C PRO A 357 12.44 -6.65 -6.91
N LYS A 358 13.44 -7.37 -6.42
CA LYS A 358 13.29 -8.32 -5.29
C LYS A 358 14.04 -7.89 -4.04
N ILE A 359 14.68 -6.73 -4.07
CA ILE A 359 15.49 -6.24 -2.94
C ILE A 359 14.58 -5.53 -1.94
N ASN A 360 13.62 -4.76 -2.43
CA ASN A 360 12.58 -4.11 -1.64
C ASN A 360 13.18 -3.21 -0.55
N ASP A 361 14.31 -2.56 -0.86
CA ASP A 361 15.02 -1.65 0.05
C ASP A 361 14.14 -0.43 0.36
N GLU A 362 13.37 0.00 -0.64
CA GLU A 362 12.47 1.15 -0.57
C GLU A 362 11.31 0.95 0.44
N TRP A 363 11.04 -0.30 0.86
CA TRP A 363 10.02 -0.56 1.88
C TRP A 363 10.34 0.10 3.22
N GLY A 364 11.60 0.43 3.48
CA GLY A 364 12.02 1.20 4.66
C GLY A 364 11.35 2.56 4.78
N TRP A 365 10.88 3.14 3.67
CA TRP A 365 10.25 4.47 3.63
C TRP A 365 8.72 4.44 3.77
N ILE A 366 8.10 3.27 3.98
CA ILE A 366 6.64 3.17 4.08
C ILE A 366 6.08 3.89 5.31
N ASP A 367 6.75 3.82 6.46
CA ASP A 367 6.28 4.48 7.68
C ASP A 367 6.38 6.01 7.57
N ASP A 368 7.46 6.51 6.96
CA ASP A 368 7.62 7.93 6.64
C ASP A 368 6.53 8.41 5.67
N TRP A 369 6.25 7.63 4.61
CA TRP A 369 5.13 7.89 3.72
C TRP A 369 3.80 7.90 4.49
N GLN A 370 3.56 6.89 5.34
CA GLN A 370 2.35 6.79 6.16
C GLN A 370 2.15 8.02 7.03
N TYR A 371 3.20 8.58 7.60
CA TYR A 371 3.11 9.81 8.36
C TYR A 371 2.92 11.04 7.46
N ASN A 372 3.87 11.28 6.55
CA ASN A 372 4.00 12.53 5.79
C ASN A 372 2.86 12.74 4.80
N SER A 373 2.40 11.70 4.09
CA SER A 373 1.36 11.84 3.07
C SER A 373 -0.01 12.29 3.62
N GLY A 374 -0.22 12.17 4.93
CA GLY A 374 -1.45 12.57 5.59
C GLY A 374 -1.55 14.07 5.88
N ASN A 375 -0.45 14.80 5.80
CA ASN A 375 -0.38 16.24 6.12
C ASN A 375 0.37 17.07 5.07
N ASN A 376 1.29 16.44 4.34
CA ASN A 376 2.10 17.09 3.32
C ASN A 376 1.59 16.73 1.93
N SER A 377 1.67 17.71 1.02
CA SER A 377 1.40 17.45 -0.39
C SER A 377 2.59 16.67 -0.96
N VAL A 378 2.35 15.74 -1.88
CA VAL A 378 3.42 14.89 -2.44
C VAL A 378 4.56 15.68 -3.06
N VAL A 379 4.37 16.97 -3.40
CA VAL A 379 5.45 17.83 -3.91
C VAL A 379 6.39 18.40 -2.82
N PHE A 380 6.13 18.11 -1.53
CA PHE A 380 6.95 18.49 -0.36
C PHE A 380 7.57 17.29 0.36
N MET A 381 7.50 16.12 -0.26
CA MET A 381 8.03 14.88 0.30
C MET A 381 9.35 14.52 -0.42
N SER A 382 10.01 13.42 -0.07
CA SER A 382 11.31 13.01 -0.66
C SER A 382 11.29 11.53 -1.07
N TYR A 383 12.17 10.70 -0.50
CA TYR A 383 12.33 9.27 -0.72
C TYR A 383 11.02 8.50 -0.65
N GLU A 384 10.20 8.82 0.34
CA GLU A 384 8.96 8.12 0.62
C GLU A 384 7.94 8.22 -0.53
N ASN A 385 8.09 9.21 -1.43
CA ASN A 385 7.30 9.31 -2.66
C ASN A 385 7.48 8.13 -3.62
N PHE A 386 8.44 7.24 -3.40
CA PHE A 386 8.57 6.02 -4.19
C PHE A 386 7.23 5.27 -4.29
N ALA A 387 6.37 5.29 -3.26
CA ALA A 387 5.07 4.61 -3.27
C ALA A 387 4.14 5.16 -4.36
N LEU A 388 4.12 6.49 -4.55
CA LEU A 388 3.38 7.14 -5.64
C LEU A 388 3.98 6.75 -6.99
N PHE A 389 5.30 6.78 -7.13
CA PHE A 389 5.97 6.44 -8.39
C PHE A 389 5.87 4.97 -8.76
N GLN A 390 5.86 4.07 -7.77
CA GLN A 390 5.56 2.65 -7.91
C GLN A 390 4.17 2.44 -8.51
N PHE A 391 3.17 3.13 -7.97
CA PHE A 391 1.81 3.09 -8.51
C PHE A 391 1.73 3.67 -9.93
N LEU A 392 2.25 4.88 -10.14
CA LEU A 392 2.21 5.55 -11.45
C LEU A 392 2.98 4.78 -12.52
N GLY A 393 4.15 4.24 -12.19
CA GLY A 393 4.96 3.40 -13.07
C GLY A 393 4.22 2.13 -13.49
N THR A 394 3.49 1.50 -12.56
CA THR A 394 2.63 0.34 -12.86
C THR A 394 1.45 0.70 -13.78
N LYS A 395 0.82 1.87 -13.59
CA LYS A 395 -0.38 2.27 -14.35
C LYS A 395 -0.04 2.89 -15.71
N LEU A 396 1.01 3.69 -15.79
CA LEU A 396 1.40 4.45 -16.98
C LEU A 396 2.47 3.74 -17.81
N GLY A 397 3.31 2.93 -17.15
CA GLY A 397 4.58 2.45 -17.68
C GLY A 397 5.70 3.48 -17.55
N ASN A 398 6.94 2.99 -17.39
CA ASN A 398 8.12 3.81 -17.10
C ASN A 398 8.31 5.00 -18.06
N ASN A 399 8.15 4.79 -19.37
CA ASN A 399 8.37 5.86 -20.35
C ASN A 399 7.34 7.00 -20.25
N LYS A 400 6.09 6.70 -19.90
CA LYS A 400 5.07 7.74 -19.69
C LYS A 400 5.28 8.47 -18.37
N LEU A 401 5.71 7.76 -17.33
CA LEU A 401 6.13 8.38 -16.07
C LEU A 401 7.30 9.35 -16.31
N LEU A 402 8.33 8.94 -17.04
CA LEU A 402 9.44 9.85 -17.38
C LEU A 402 9.01 11.04 -18.24
N SER A 403 8.01 10.86 -19.11
CA SER A 403 7.45 11.95 -19.90
C SER A 403 6.62 12.92 -19.07
N LEU A 404 5.95 12.44 -18.01
CA LEU A 404 5.31 13.28 -16.98
C LEU A 404 6.38 14.15 -16.30
N LEU A 405 7.48 13.55 -15.83
CA LEU A 405 8.57 14.31 -15.18
C LEU A 405 9.22 15.31 -16.13
N GLY A 406 9.48 14.90 -17.37
CA GLY A 406 10.10 15.76 -18.39
C GLY A 406 9.19 16.89 -18.88
N GLY A 407 7.92 16.91 -18.50
CA GLY A 407 7.01 18.01 -18.74
C GLY A 407 6.83 18.97 -17.56
N LEU A 408 7.41 18.64 -16.39
CA LEU A 408 7.42 19.57 -15.25
C LEU A 408 8.01 20.93 -15.67
N PRO A 409 7.49 22.03 -15.12
CA PRO A 409 8.01 23.36 -15.42
C PRO A 409 9.53 23.45 -15.25
N GLU A 410 10.22 23.98 -16.25
CA GLU A 410 11.66 24.28 -16.20
C GLU A 410 11.97 25.41 -15.19
N GLY A 411 10.93 26.12 -14.74
CA GLY A 411 10.93 27.31 -13.87
C GLY A 411 9.69 27.23 -12.96
N GLY A 412 9.75 27.46 -11.65
CA GLY A 412 8.53 27.39 -10.85
C GLY A 412 8.62 27.50 -9.34
N SER A 413 7.43 27.48 -8.76
CA SER A 413 7.15 27.20 -7.36
C SER A 413 6.48 25.83 -7.25
N GLU A 414 6.31 25.34 -6.04
CA GLU A 414 5.53 24.12 -5.77
C GLU A 414 4.13 24.19 -6.40
N ASP A 415 3.49 25.36 -6.38
CA ASP A 415 2.20 25.58 -7.03
C ASP A 415 2.26 25.39 -8.54
N GLY A 416 3.39 25.72 -9.17
CA GLY A 416 3.64 25.42 -10.58
C GLY A 416 3.71 23.91 -10.84
N HIS A 417 4.37 23.15 -9.95
CA HIS A 417 4.45 21.69 -10.05
C HIS A 417 3.08 21.05 -9.82
N LYS A 418 2.33 21.47 -8.79
CA LYS A 418 0.96 21.03 -8.56
C LYS A 418 0.07 21.36 -9.77
N ALA A 419 0.16 22.57 -10.33
CA ALA A 419 -0.63 23.00 -11.48
C ALA A 419 -0.35 22.14 -12.72
N TYR A 420 0.93 21.82 -12.95
CA TYR A 420 1.31 20.91 -14.00
C TYR A 420 0.73 19.49 -13.78
N LEU A 421 0.90 18.92 -12.59
CA LEU A 421 0.37 17.60 -12.26
C LEU A 421 -1.15 17.57 -12.41
N SER A 422 -1.85 18.59 -11.91
CA SER A 422 -3.30 18.75 -12.02
C SER A 422 -3.79 18.74 -13.48
N GLY A 423 -3.06 19.44 -14.35
CA GLY A 423 -3.34 19.52 -15.78
C GLY A 423 -2.94 18.26 -16.55
N TYR A 424 -2.23 17.31 -15.94
CA TYR A 424 -1.87 16.06 -16.60
C TYR A 424 -3.10 15.17 -16.79
N THR A 425 -3.22 14.58 -17.98
CA THR A 425 -4.38 13.79 -18.38
C THR A 425 -4.70 12.70 -17.35
N ASN A 426 -5.93 12.73 -16.83
CA ASN A 426 -6.46 11.80 -15.83
C ASN A 426 -5.73 11.80 -14.47
N MET A 427 -4.97 12.84 -14.12
CA MET A 427 -4.24 12.86 -12.84
C MET A 427 -5.18 12.75 -11.64
N ALA A 428 -6.36 13.41 -11.65
CA ALA A 428 -7.35 13.29 -10.58
C ALA A 428 -7.73 11.83 -10.30
N SER A 429 -8.11 11.09 -11.35
CA SER A 429 -8.47 9.66 -11.24
C SER A 429 -7.28 8.76 -10.89
N LEU A 430 -6.08 9.09 -11.35
CA LEU A 430 -4.86 8.36 -10.98
C LEU A 430 -4.53 8.54 -9.50
N PHE A 431 -4.64 9.76 -8.99
CA PHE A 431 -4.37 10.07 -7.58
C PHE A 431 -5.43 9.49 -6.64
N GLU A 432 -6.70 9.50 -7.04
CA GLU A 432 -7.79 8.77 -6.37
C GLU A 432 -7.50 7.27 -6.29
N ALA A 433 -7.21 6.63 -7.43
CA ALA A 433 -6.94 5.21 -7.49
C ALA A 433 -5.68 4.82 -6.72
N PHE A 434 -4.68 5.71 -6.69
CA PHE A 434 -3.50 5.57 -5.86
C PHE A 434 -3.87 5.57 -4.37
N ALA A 435 -4.66 6.54 -3.93
CA ALA A 435 -5.05 6.66 -2.54
C ALA A 435 -5.86 5.46 -2.05
N ILE A 436 -6.80 4.97 -2.85
CA ILE A 436 -7.52 3.71 -2.55
C ILE A 436 -6.56 2.53 -2.47
N ALA A 437 -5.67 2.38 -3.46
CA ALA A 437 -4.72 1.25 -3.50
C ALA A 437 -3.76 1.28 -2.32
N PHE A 438 -3.30 2.46 -1.91
CA PHE A 438 -2.48 2.66 -0.72
C PHE A 438 -3.23 2.22 0.54
N MET A 439 -4.45 2.74 0.75
CA MET A 439 -5.25 2.46 1.95
C MET A 439 -5.64 0.97 2.10
N ASP A 440 -5.59 0.20 1.02
CA ASP A 440 -5.97 -1.20 0.99
C ASP A 440 -4.80 -2.18 0.88
N GLY A 441 -3.55 -1.72 0.88
CA GLY A 441 -2.40 -2.63 0.75
C GLY A 441 -2.26 -3.20 -0.66
N LYS A 442 -2.69 -2.46 -1.69
CA LYS A 442 -2.86 -2.95 -3.08
C LYS A 442 -1.99 -2.22 -4.10
N ILE A 443 -0.97 -1.48 -3.68
CA ILE A 443 0.05 -0.97 -4.61
C ILE A 443 0.93 -2.14 -5.03
N ALA A 444 0.91 -2.50 -6.31
CA ALA A 444 1.72 -3.59 -6.83
C ALA A 444 3.21 -3.23 -6.77
N ASP A 445 4.01 -4.15 -6.24
CA ASP A 445 5.47 -4.03 -6.20
C ASP A 445 6.10 -4.55 -7.52
N THR A 446 7.24 -4.00 -7.95
CA THR A 446 7.93 -4.47 -9.16
C THR A 446 8.43 -5.92 -9.01
N GLY A 447 8.67 -6.37 -7.77
CA GLY A 447 8.97 -7.76 -7.40
C GLY A 447 7.84 -8.76 -7.54
N GLY A 448 6.62 -8.26 -7.76
CA GLY A 448 5.39 -9.00 -7.53
C GLY A 448 4.91 -8.87 -6.08
N GLY A 449 3.64 -9.20 -5.84
CA GLY A 449 3.00 -8.91 -4.56
C GLY A 449 2.60 -7.44 -4.45
N PHE A 450 2.52 -6.94 -3.21
CA PHE A 450 2.09 -5.59 -2.89
C PHE A 450 3.02 -4.94 -1.86
N LEU A 451 3.14 -3.61 -1.91
CA LEU A 451 3.82 -2.84 -0.88
C LEU A 451 3.12 -3.03 0.48
N PRO A 452 3.86 -3.16 1.60
CA PRO A 452 3.32 -3.43 2.93
C PRO A 452 2.71 -2.16 3.58
N THR A 453 1.70 -1.57 2.94
CA THR A 453 1.09 -0.28 3.32
C THR A 453 -0.04 -0.39 4.34
N THR A 454 -0.26 -1.58 4.90
CA THR A 454 -1.32 -1.86 5.89
C THR A 454 -0.74 -2.50 7.14
N PRO A 455 -1.26 -2.17 8.34
CA PRO A 455 -2.38 -1.26 8.59
C PRO A 455 -2.03 0.20 8.32
N VAL A 456 -3.05 1.03 8.05
CA VAL A 456 -2.86 2.44 7.71
C VAL A 456 -2.78 3.31 8.96
N TYR A 457 -1.82 4.24 8.97
CA TYR A 457 -1.68 5.29 9.95
C TYR A 457 -2.66 6.46 9.72
N ILE A 458 -3.32 6.88 10.80
CA ILE A 458 -4.14 8.10 10.86
C ILE A 458 -3.52 9.02 11.91
N LEU A 459 -3.18 10.24 11.50
CA LEU A 459 -2.64 11.25 12.42
C LEU A 459 -3.63 11.50 13.58
N PRO A 460 -3.14 11.69 14.82
CA PRO A 460 -4.00 11.84 16.00
C PRO A 460 -5.10 12.90 15.86
N GLU A 461 -4.81 14.04 15.24
CA GLU A 461 -5.74 15.14 14.98
C GLU A 461 -6.85 14.81 13.97
N TYR A 462 -6.67 13.75 13.17
CA TYR A 462 -7.65 13.27 12.20
C TYR A 462 -8.42 12.03 12.68
N ARG A 463 -8.26 11.64 13.95
CA ARG A 463 -9.05 10.61 14.62
C ARG A 463 -10.26 11.27 15.28
N ILE A 464 -11.42 11.17 14.64
CA ILE A 464 -12.61 11.94 14.96
C ILE A 464 -13.58 11.07 15.79
N PRO A 465 -13.75 11.34 17.09
CA PRO A 465 -14.86 10.78 17.86
C PRO A 465 -16.15 11.50 17.46
N VAL A 466 -16.93 10.87 16.57
CA VAL A 466 -18.02 11.52 15.84
C VAL A 466 -19.08 12.11 16.76
N ALA A 467 -19.34 11.48 17.90
CA ALA A 467 -20.31 11.92 18.90
C ALA A 467 -19.96 13.26 19.60
N VAL A 468 -18.69 13.69 19.57
CA VAL A 468 -18.21 14.86 20.34
C VAL A 468 -18.67 16.19 19.73
N SER A 469 -18.98 16.22 18.43
CA SER A 469 -19.48 17.43 17.76
C SER A 469 -20.61 17.10 16.78
N PRO A 470 -21.68 17.92 16.74
CA PRO A 470 -22.72 17.77 15.73
C PRO A 470 -22.27 18.19 14.33
N LYS A 471 -21.10 18.84 14.19
CA LYS A 471 -20.54 19.28 12.92
C LYS A 471 -19.02 19.16 12.89
N TRP A 472 -18.49 18.68 11.78
CA TRP A 472 -17.06 18.59 11.48
C TRP A 472 -16.78 19.23 10.13
N ASN A 473 -15.75 20.06 10.04
CA ASN A 473 -15.24 20.56 8.77
C ASN A 473 -14.03 19.72 8.40
N LEU A 474 -14.21 18.85 7.43
CA LEU A 474 -13.18 17.97 6.89
C LEU A 474 -12.68 18.55 5.58
N GLY A 475 -11.45 18.27 5.19
CA GLY A 475 -11.02 18.64 3.85
C GLY A 475 -9.59 18.28 3.52
N ALA A 476 -9.30 18.24 2.23
CA ALA A 476 -8.01 17.86 1.68
C ALA A 476 -7.40 19.02 0.89
N SER A 477 -6.09 19.22 1.08
CA SER A 477 -5.28 20.09 0.23
C SER A 477 -4.83 19.35 -1.04
N PRO A 478 -4.47 20.07 -2.12
CA PRO A 478 -4.04 19.46 -3.37
C PRO A 478 -2.85 18.52 -3.21
N PHE A 479 -3.00 17.30 -3.72
CA PHE A 479 -2.01 16.22 -3.64
C PHE A 479 -1.62 15.81 -2.21
N VAL A 480 -2.50 16.02 -1.23
CA VAL A 480 -2.39 15.41 0.11
C VAL A 480 -3.28 14.18 0.17
N LEU A 481 -2.80 13.10 0.77
CA LEU A 481 -3.58 11.89 1.02
C LEU A 481 -4.31 12.02 2.36
N GLN A 482 -5.33 12.89 2.41
CA GLN A 482 -6.01 13.21 3.65
C GLN A 482 -6.85 12.02 4.13
N ARG A 483 -6.51 11.49 5.30
CA ARG A 483 -7.18 10.32 5.91
C ARG A 483 -7.77 10.70 7.26
N TYR A 484 -9.04 10.40 7.46
CA TYR A 484 -9.72 10.52 8.74
C TYR A 484 -10.08 9.14 9.28
N GLY A 485 -9.91 8.98 10.59
CA GLY A 485 -10.39 7.82 11.34
C GLY A 485 -11.66 8.21 12.07
N LEU A 486 -12.83 7.87 11.54
CA LEU A 486 -14.10 8.18 12.18
C LEU A 486 -14.44 7.09 13.19
N ARG A 487 -14.58 7.44 14.46
CA ARG A 487 -15.04 6.54 15.52
C ARG A 487 -16.47 6.89 15.91
N PHE A 488 -17.34 5.92 15.78
CA PHE A 488 -18.73 5.97 16.20
C PHE A 488 -18.85 5.15 17.49
N ASP A 489 -18.99 5.84 18.61
CA ASP A 489 -19.13 5.19 19.91
C ASP A 489 -20.42 4.35 19.91
N HIS A 490 -20.37 3.15 20.49
CA HIS A 490 -21.51 2.23 20.55
C HIS A 490 -22.75 2.80 21.26
N GLY A 491 -23.89 2.11 21.11
CA GLY A 491 -25.17 2.48 21.69
C GLY A 491 -25.98 3.50 20.88
N HIS A 492 -25.62 3.77 19.63
CA HIS A 492 -26.26 4.84 18.84
C HIS A 492 -26.41 4.48 17.36
N ILE A 493 -27.45 5.03 16.73
CA ILE A 493 -27.53 5.20 15.28
C ILE A 493 -27.05 6.62 14.98
N TYR A 494 -26.05 6.77 14.13
CA TYR A 494 -25.58 8.09 13.70
C TYR A 494 -26.17 8.41 12.33
N GLY A 495 -27.04 9.41 12.26
CA GLY A 495 -27.48 10.01 11.00
C GLY A 495 -26.45 11.02 10.51
N LEU A 496 -25.91 10.81 9.31
CA LEU A 496 -24.83 11.59 8.71
C LEU A 496 -25.33 12.35 7.49
N THR A 497 -24.92 13.60 7.37
CA THR A 497 -25.15 14.39 6.16
C THR A 497 -23.86 15.10 5.80
N THR A 498 -23.40 14.92 4.57
CA THR A 498 -22.21 15.56 4.04
C THR A 498 -22.61 16.73 3.13
N GLN A 499 -21.85 17.81 3.19
CA GLN A 499 -22.00 18.93 2.28
C GLN A 499 -20.63 19.30 1.72
N LEU A 500 -20.40 18.91 0.46
CA LEU A 500 -19.16 19.21 -0.25
C LEU A 500 -19.10 20.70 -0.64
N SER A 501 -17.92 21.30 -0.52
CA SER A 501 -17.64 22.66 -0.97
C SER A 501 -16.16 22.84 -1.33
N GLY A 502 -15.80 24.00 -1.90
CA GLY A 502 -14.43 24.28 -2.31
C GLY A 502 -14.11 23.72 -3.71
N ALA A 503 -12.90 23.18 -3.88
CA ALA A 503 -12.49 22.57 -5.15
C ALA A 503 -13.07 21.17 -5.35
N ASP A 504 -13.14 20.70 -6.60
CA ASP A 504 -13.53 19.32 -6.87
C ASP A 504 -12.51 18.35 -6.25
N GLY A 505 -13.00 17.22 -5.76
CA GLY A 505 -12.19 16.19 -5.13
C GLY A 505 -12.92 14.86 -5.09
N PHE A 506 -12.25 13.87 -4.51
CA PHE A 506 -12.79 12.55 -4.23
C PHE A 506 -12.92 12.39 -2.73
N ASP A 507 -14.09 11.93 -2.28
CA ASP A 507 -14.30 11.45 -0.93
C ASP A 507 -14.95 10.07 -0.93
N ALA A 508 -14.46 9.19 -0.05
CA ALA A 508 -15.07 7.89 0.18
C ALA A 508 -14.77 7.41 1.60
N SER A 509 -15.65 6.58 2.12
CA SER A 509 -15.48 5.88 3.37
C SER A 509 -15.47 4.37 3.15
N ARG A 510 -14.84 3.65 4.07
CA ARG A 510 -15.09 2.22 4.27
C ARG A 510 -14.97 1.86 5.76
N PRO A 511 -15.70 0.85 6.24
CA PRO A 511 -15.42 0.25 7.53
C PRO A 511 -13.97 -0.26 7.57
N VAL A 512 -13.30 -0.10 8.72
CA VAL A 512 -11.93 -0.63 8.92
C VAL A 512 -11.90 -2.14 8.67
N SER A 513 -12.97 -2.85 9.07
CA SER A 513 -13.14 -4.30 8.93
C SER A 513 -13.45 -4.79 7.51
N ALA A 514 -13.65 -3.89 6.53
CA ALA A 514 -14.02 -4.25 5.16
C ALA A 514 -13.09 -3.59 4.11
N PRO A 515 -11.83 -4.06 3.97
CA PRO A 515 -10.89 -3.55 2.96
C PRO A 515 -11.45 -3.68 1.53
N GLY A 516 -11.24 -2.66 0.67
CA GLY A 516 -11.76 -2.66 -0.70
C GLY A 516 -13.17 -2.09 -0.89
N SER A 517 -13.94 -1.91 0.18
CA SER A 517 -15.35 -1.51 0.09
C SER A 517 -15.56 0.02 0.15
N TRP A 518 -14.80 0.77 -0.65
CA TRP A 518 -14.89 2.23 -0.72
C TRP A 518 -16.21 2.68 -1.34
N ASN A 519 -17.00 3.43 -0.58
CA ASN A 519 -18.29 3.98 -0.97
C ASN A 519 -18.47 5.38 -0.38
N PRO A 520 -19.43 6.20 -0.86
CA PRO A 520 -19.80 7.42 -0.13
C PRO A 520 -20.06 7.13 1.35
N LEU A 521 -19.75 8.07 2.23
CA LEU A 521 -20.05 7.93 3.66
C LEU A 521 -21.56 7.63 3.82
N PRO A 522 -21.95 6.51 4.46
CA PRO A 522 -23.36 6.15 4.54
C PRO A 522 -24.12 7.21 5.33
N ALA A 523 -25.35 7.49 4.90
CA ALA A 523 -26.22 8.46 5.57
C ALA A 523 -26.61 8.02 7.00
N GLU A 524 -26.37 6.75 7.34
CA GLU A 524 -26.62 6.18 8.65
C GLU A 524 -25.52 5.18 9.02
N VAL A 525 -24.96 5.28 10.23
CA VAL A 525 -24.01 4.31 10.80
C VAL A 525 -24.58 3.76 12.11
N PRO A 526 -25.02 2.50 12.15
CA PRO A 526 -25.42 1.86 13.39
C PRO A 526 -24.20 1.36 14.16
N ALA A 527 -23.92 1.94 15.32
CA ALA A 527 -22.91 1.45 16.27
C ALA A 527 -23.62 0.78 17.44
N ALA A 528 -23.98 -0.50 17.29
CA ALA A 528 -24.80 -1.21 18.26
C ALA A 528 -24.01 -1.62 19.52
N CYS A 529 -23.27 -2.73 19.44
CA CYS A 529 -22.67 -3.42 20.59
C CYS A 529 -21.18 -3.11 20.84
N GLY A 530 -20.58 -2.31 19.97
CA GLY A 530 -19.17 -1.97 20.00
C GLY A 530 -18.93 -0.81 19.05
N ASP A 531 -17.81 -0.13 19.28
CA ASP A 531 -17.46 1.05 18.49
C ASP A 531 -17.28 0.65 17.03
N VAL A 532 -17.77 1.50 16.14
CA VAL A 532 -17.62 1.32 14.70
C VAL A 532 -16.56 2.30 14.21
N HIS A 533 -15.60 1.79 13.45
CA HIS A 533 -14.50 2.57 12.91
C HIS A 533 -14.59 2.59 11.38
N HIS A 534 -14.54 3.79 10.81
CA HIS A 534 -14.42 3.99 9.37
C HIS A 534 -13.09 4.69 9.06
N TYR A 535 -12.47 4.27 7.95
CA TYR A 535 -11.58 5.16 7.23
C TYR A 535 -12.43 6.06 6.35
N TYR A 536 -12.13 7.36 6.37
CA TYR A 536 -12.71 8.33 5.46
C TYR A 536 -11.58 9.07 4.74
N LEU A 537 -11.48 8.80 3.44
CA LEU A 537 -10.42 9.27 2.56
C LEU A 537 -10.93 10.47 1.77
N MET A 538 -10.15 11.55 1.76
CA MET A 538 -10.40 12.72 0.94
C MET A 538 -9.14 13.07 0.15
N VAL A 539 -9.25 13.28 -1.16
CA VAL A 539 -8.13 13.74 -2.00
C VAL A 539 -8.61 14.73 -3.03
N THR A 540 -7.73 15.66 -3.41
CA THR A 540 -7.97 16.56 -4.55
C THR A 540 -6.66 16.81 -5.29
N THR A 541 -6.76 17.09 -6.59
CA THR A 541 -5.62 17.47 -7.42
C THR A 541 -5.75 18.90 -7.94
N ASN A 542 -6.60 19.76 -7.36
CA ASN A 542 -6.92 21.10 -7.90
C ASN A 542 -6.13 22.23 -7.18
N PRO A 543 -4.97 22.69 -7.70
CA PRO A 543 -4.17 23.76 -7.09
C PRO A 543 -4.60 25.17 -7.51
N PRO A 544 -4.02 26.23 -6.89
CA PRO A 544 -3.22 26.24 -5.67
C PRO A 544 -4.02 26.58 -4.39
N SER A 545 -5.23 27.13 -4.52
CA SER A 545 -6.14 27.44 -3.40
C SER A 545 -7.29 26.44 -3.26
N GLY A 546 -7.27 25.34 -4.01
CA GLY A 546 -8.36 24.37 -4.05
C GLY A 546 -8.35 23.46 -2.84
N PHE A 547 -8.75 23.99 -1.69
CA PHE A 547 -9.13 23.16 -0.55
C PHE A 547 -10.45 22.46 -0.90
N PHE A 548 -10.46 21.14 -0.89
CA PHE A 548 -11.68 20.35 -1.04
C PHE A 548 -12.26 20.11 0.34
N ALA A 549 -13.43 20.68 0.62
CA ALA A 549 -14.04 20.65 1.95
C ALA A 549 -15.30 19.76 1.97
N ASN A 550 -15.55 19.14 3.11
CA ASN A 550 -16.79 18.47 3.43
C ASN A 550 -17.24 18.85 4.85
N ASP A 551 -18.37 19.55 4.93
CA ASP A 551 -19.06 19.79 6.20
C ASP A 551 -19.91 18.56 6.55
N LEU A 552 -19.39 17.73 7.45
CA LEU A 552 -20.08 16.58 8.00
C LEU A 552 -20.98 17.02 9.17
N THR A 553 -22.29 16.90 9.00
CA THR A 553 -23.28 17.07 10.08
C THR A 553 -23.67 15.71 10.64
N VAL A 554 -23.68 15.62 11.96
CA VAL A 554 -23.98 14.41 12.74
C VAL A 554 -25.25 14.64 13.53
N THR A 555 -26.18 13.70 13.41
CA THR A 555 -27.38 13.62 14.24
C THR A 555 -27.41 12.28 14.94
N ILE A 556 -27.72 12.28 16.23
CA ILE A 556 -27.98 11.06 16.98
C ILE A 556 -29.48 11.10 17.26
N PRO A 557 -30.31 10.36 16.51
CA PRO A 557 -31.75 10.28 16.78
C PRO A 557 -31.99 9.91 18.24
N GLN A 558 -33.07 10.42 18.82
CA GLN A 558 -33.39 10.14 20.22
C GLN A 558 -33.63 8.65 20.43
N GLY A 559 -32.75 8.00 21.18
CA GLY A 559 -32.84 6.59 21.54
C GLY A 559 -31.44 5.97 21.65
N GLU A 560 -31.07 5.46 22.82
CA GLU A 560 -29.93 4.56 22.91
C GLU A 560 -30.31 3.25 22.20
N LEU A 561 -29.47 2.80 21.28
CA LEU A 561 -29.52 1.43 20.81
C LEU A 561 -29.13 0.54 21.97
N ALA A 562 -30.01 -0.39 22.33
CA ALA A 562 -29.62 -1.41 23.25
C ALA A 562 -28.69 -2.41 22.55
N CYS A 563 -27.65 -2.82 23.26
CA CYS A 563 -26.81 -3.91 22.84
C CYS A 563 -27.25 -5.18 23.55
N ASP A 564 -27.75 -6.16 22.79
CA ASP A 564 -27.90 -7.51 23.31
C ASP A 564 -26.62 -8.31 23.10
N GLN A 565 -25.79 -8.35 24.15
CA GLN A 565 -24.54 -9.13 24.19
C GLN A 565 -24.79 -10.62 23.95
N CYS A 566 -26.02 -11.11 24.14
CA CYS A 566 -26.34 -12.49 23.80
C CYS A 566 -26.24 -12.72 22.30
N LEU A 567 -26.51 -11.76 21.41
CA LEU A 567 -26.40 -12.00 19.97
C LEU A 567 -24.97 -12.26 19.51
N ILE A 568 -23.97 -11.68 20.18
CA ILE A 568 -22.57 -11.73 19.75
C ILE A 568 -22.02 -13.16 19.76
N GLY A 569 -21.56 -13.62 18.60
CA GLY A 569 -21.01 -14.97 18.44
C GLY A 569 -21.34 -15.59 17.10
N THR A 570 -21.08 -16.90 17.00
CA THR A 570 -21.36 -17.76 15.86
C THR A 570 -22.50 -18.72 16.21
N TRP A 571 -23.49 -18.81 15.34
CA TRP A 571 -24.77 -19.50 15.55
C TRP A 571 -25.08 -20.40 14.37
N ASP A 572 -25.32 -21.69 14.62
CA ASP A 572 -25.72 -22.64 13.58
C ASP A 572 -27.19 -23.02 13.73
N LEU A 573 -27.90 -23.16 12.62
CA LEU A 573 -29.28 -23.59 12.62
C LEU A 573 -29.42 -24.95 13.32
N ASN A 574 -30.30 -25.00 14.32
CA ASN A 574 -30.72 -26.25 14.92
C ASN A 574 -31.63 -27.00 13.94
N VAL A 575 -31.10 -28.04 13.29
CA VAL A 575 -31.82 -28.79 12.26
C VAL A 575 -33.17 -29.32 12.76
N PRO A 576 -33.30 -29.92 13.97
CA PRO A 576 -34.60 -30.32 14.50
C PRO A 576 -35.62 -29.18 14.56
N SER A 577 -35.23 -28.00 15.01
CA SER A 577 -36.12 -26.83 15.02
C SER A 577 -36.54 -26.39 13.62
N PHE A 578 -35.66 -26.51 12.62
CA PHE A 578 -36.03 -26.26 11.23
C PHE A 578 -37.07 -27.27 10.71
N VAL A 579 -36.94 -28.55 11.08
CA VAL A 579 -37.94 -29.58 10.73
C VAL A 579 -39.30 -29.20 11.30
N GLU A 580 -39.37 -28.89 12.61
CA GLU A 580 -40.60 -28.45 13.27
C GLU A 580 -41.21 -27.21 12.60
N TYR A 581 -40.38 -26.23 12.24
CA TYR A 581 -40.79 -25.04 11.49
C TYR A 581 -41.39 -25.39 10.12
N SER A 582 -40.75 -26.31 9.38
CA SER A 582 -41.19 -26.72 8.05
C SER A 582 -42.50 -27.51 8.05
N GLU A 583 -42.76 -28.28 9.11
CA GLU A 583 -43.96 -29.10 9.26
C GLU A 583 -45.16 -28.32 9.81
N ALA A 584 -44.93 -27.24 10.57
CA ALA A 584 -45.97 -26.46 11.25
C ALA A 584 -47.14 -25.99 10.35
N PRO A 585 -46.94 -25.52 9.10
CA PRO A 585 -48.03 -25.14 8.20
C PRO A 585 -49.01 -26.29 7.88
N PHE A 586 -48.58 -27.54 8.04
CA PHE A 586 -49.31 -28.75 7.67
C PHE A 586 -49.84 -29.54 8.87
N ALA A 587 -49.69 -29.02 10.10
CA ALA A 587 -50.09 -29.70 11.33
C ALA A 587 -51.59 -30.10 11.35
N GLU A 588 -52.45 -29.34 10.67
CA GLU A 588 -53.90 -29.62 10.56
C GLU A 588 -54.25 -30.63 9.45
N THR A 589 -53.28 -31.04 8.63
CA THR A 589 -53.47 -32.00 7.52
C THR A 589 -52.46 -33.15 7.63
N PRO A 590 -52.58 -34.04 8.62
CA PRO A 590 -51.66 -35.14 8.81
C PRO A 590 -51.52 -36.01 7.55
N GLY A 591 -50.28 -36.33 7.18
CA GLY A 591 -49.96 -37.15 6.02
C GLY A 591 -49.95 -36.41 4.67
N LEU A 592 -50.29 -35.10 4.64
CA LEU A 592 -50.14 -34.28 3.44
C LEU A 592 -48.68 -33.89 3.20
N TYR A 593 -47.91 -33.62 4.25
CA TYR A 593 -46.51 -33.22 4.19
C TYR A 593 -45.68 -34.16 5.06
N ASN A 594 -44.56 -34.63 4.54
CA ASN A 594 -43.55 -35.36 5.28
C ASN A 594 -42.20 -34.67 5.05
N HIS A 595 -41.52 -34.31 6.13
CA HIS A 595 -40.13 -33.90 6.04
C HIS A 595 -39.24 -35.14 5.86
N ASP A 596 -38.42 -35.15 4.81
CA ASP A 596 -37.58 -36.32 4.51
C ASP A 596 -36.18 -36.16 5.10
N SER A 597 -35.54 -35.00 4.88
CA SER A 597 -34.21 -34.71 5.41
C SER A 597 -33.86 -33.22 5.37
N ALA A 598 -32.94 -32.82 6.25
CA ALA A 598 -32.31 -31.51 6.20
C ALA A 598 -30.88 -31.61 6.77
N GLY A 599 -29.97 -30.79 6.26
CA GLY A 599 -28.59 -30.79 6.72
C GLY A 599 -27.71 -29.80 5.97
N GLY A 600 -26.45 -29.73 6.38
CA GLY A 600 -25.48 -28.76 5.87
C GLY A 600 -25.23 -27.63 6.87
N LEU A 601 -24.72 -26.51 6.36
CA LEU A 601 -24.36 -25.32 7.15
C LEU A 601 -25.37 -24.19 6.89
N TRP A 602 -26.00 -23.72 7.96
CA TRP A 602 -26.68 -22.43 7.97
C TRP A 602 -26.20 -21.69 9.22
N ARG A 603 -25.32 -20.71 9.01
CA ARG A 603 -24.59 -20.05 10.08
C ARG A 603 -24.78 -18.54 10.06
N TYR A 604 -25.03 -17.95 11.22
CA TYR A 604 -24.95 -16.51 11.43
C TYR A 604 -23.79 -16.16 12.36
N ARG A 605 -23.07 -15.08 12.03
CA ARG A 605 -22.01 -14.50 12.85
C ARG A 605 -22.36 -13.06 13.16
N PHE A 606 -22.70 -12.75 14.40
CA PHE A 606 -22.99 -11.38 14.83
C PHE A 606 -21.76 -10.78 15.53
N ARG A 607 -21.30 -9.64 15.05
CA ARG A 607 -20.12 -8.94 15.58
C ARG A 607 -20.53 -7.77 16.48
N PRO A 608 -19.68 -7.37 17.46
CA PRO A 608 -19.95 -6.20 18.30
C PRO A 608 -20.18 -4.92 17.49
N SER A 609 -19.49 -4.77 16.36
CA SER A 609 -19.61 -3.63 15.45
C SER A 609 -20.98 -3.46 14.76
N GLY A 610 -22.00 -4.23 15.13
CA GLY A 610 -23.31 -4.20 14.48
C GLY A 610 -23.31 -4.80 13.07
N THR A 611 -22.28 -5.54 12.67
CA THR A 611 -22.24 -6.27 11.39
C THR A 611 -22.55 -7.74 11.60
N PHE A 612 -23.17 -8.36 10.60
CA PHE A 612 -23.37 -9.81 10.58
C PHE A 612 -22.89 -10.42 9.27
N ARG A 613 -22.56 -11.71 9.33
CA ARG A 613 -22.30 -12.55 8.16
C ARG A 613 -23.14 -13.81 8.27
N ALA A 614 -23.79 -14.16 7.17
CA ALA A 614 -24.55 -15.38 7.00
C ALA A 614 -23.79 -16.30 6.02
N GLU A 615 -23.68 -17.57 6.34
CA GLU A 615 -23.00 -18.57 5.51
C GLU A 615 -23.96 -19.74 5.29
N PHE A 616 -24.27 -20.02 4.03
CA PHE A 616 -25.21 -21.05 3.62
C PHE A 616 -24.52 -22.09 2.74
N ASP A 617 -24.66 -23.35 3.14
CA ASP A 617 -24.43 -24.58 2.37
C ASP A 617 -25.40 -25.62 2.92
N PHE A 618 -26.69 -25.34 2.77
CA PHE A 618 -27.78 -26.05 3.45
C PHE A 618 -28.74 -26.65 2.44
N PHE A 619 -29.27 -27.83 2.73
CA PHE A 619 -30.32 -28.45 1.94
C PHE A 619 -31.47 -28.95 2.82
N THR A 620 -32.66 -29.05 2.22
CA THR A 620 -33.80 -29.75 2.80
C THR A 620 -34.59 -30.47 1.72
N SER A 621 -35.12 -31.64 2.05
CA SER A 621 -36.01 -32.42 1.20
C SER A 621 -37.32 -32.73 1.90
N SER A 622 -38.43 -32.67 1.17
CA SER A 622 -39.75 -33.00 1.70
C SER A 622 -40.64 -33.62 0.63
N THR A 623 -41.64 -34.38 1.07
CA THR A 623 -42.63 -35.04 0.23
C THR A 623 -44.03 -34.54 0.57
N LEU A 624 -44.74 -33.99 -0.41
CA LEU A 624 -46.17 -33.68 -0.32
C LEU A 624 -46.99 -34.80 -0.94
N ARG A 625 -47.84 -35.45 -0.17
CA ARG A 625 -48.68 -36.57 -0.61
C ARG A 625 -50.16 -36.19 -0.62
N GLN A 626 -50.77 -36.23 -1.80
CA GLN A 626 -52.22 -36.06 -1.95
C GLN A 626 -52.87 -37.41 -2.31
N PRO A 627 -53.40 -38.16 -1.33
CA PRO A 627 -54.05 -39.43 -1.60
C PRO A 627 -55.37 -39.23 -2.37
N GLY A 628 -55.57 -40.01 -3.42
CA GLY A 628 -56.78 -39.94 -4.26
C GLY A 628 -56.99 -38.57 -4.90
N GLY A 629 -55.94 -37.99 -5.49
CA GLY A 629 -56.02 -36.72 -6.24
C GLY A 629 -57.14 -36.73 -7.28
N GLY A 630 -57.52 -35.57 -7.82
CA GLY A 630 -58.71 -35.40 -8.69
C GLY A 630 -58.77 -36.29 -9.95
N PHE A 631 -57.70 -37.03 -10.25
CA PHE A 631 -57.57 -37.99 -11.35
C PHE A 631 -57.59 -39.47 -10.91
N GLY A 632 -57.81 -39.77 -9.62
CA GLY A 632 -57.89 -41.14 -9.10
C GLY A 632 -56.56 -41.83 -8.81
N ALA A 633 -55.45 -41.08 -8.81
CA ALA A 633 -54.12 -41.55 -8.42
C ALA A 633 -53.58 -40.72 -7.25
N ASP A 634 -52.74 -41.32 -6.41
CA ASP A 634 -51.93 -40.60 -5.43
C ASP A 634 -50.92 -39.71 -6.17
N ILE A 635 -50.72 -38.50 -5.68
CA ILE A 635 -49.71 -37.57 -6.20
C ILE A 635 -48.69 -37.34 -5.08
N ASP A 636 -47.46 -37.76 -5.32
CA ASP A 636 -46.30 -37.50 -4.46
C ASP A 636 -45.44 -36.43 -5.14
N VAL A 637 -45.30 -35.28 -4.48
CA VAL A 637 -44.42 -34.20 -4.93
C VAL A 637 -43.21 -34.18 -4.00
N ASN A 638 -42.05 -34.63 -4.48
CA ASN A 638 -40.80 -34.53 -3.72
C ASN A 638 -40.09 -33.24 -4.11
N GLN A 639 -39.69 -32.47 -3.12
CA GLN A 639 -39.01 -31.21 -3.30
C GLN A 639 -37.69 -31.24 -2.55
N VAL A 640 -36.60 -30.89 -3.22
CA VAL A 640 -35.30 -30.61 -2.62
C VAL A 640 -35.00 -29.13 -2.81
N ILE A 641 -34.63 -28.45 -1.73
CA ILE A 641 -34.23 -27.05 -1.73
C ILE A 641 -32.80 -26.97 -1.25
N THR A 642 -31.96 -26.23 -1.97
CA THR A 642 -30.54 -26.02 -1.67
C THR A 642 -30.26 -24.52 -1.58
N ILE A 643 -29.61 -24.10 -0.50
CA ILE A 643 -29.24 -22.71 -0.20
C ILE A 643 -27.72 -22.64 -0.12
N VAL A 644 -27.10 -21.87 -1.01
CA VAL A 644 -25.64 -21.78 -1.08
C VAL A 644 -25.21 -20.33 -1.25
N GLY A 645 -24.19 -19.92 -0.50
CA GLY A 645 -23.51 -18.64 -0.67
C GLY A 645 -23.42 -17.85 0.64
N PRO A 646 -22.67 -16.74 0.66
CA PRO A 646 -22.61 -15.84 1.78
C PRO A 646 -23.61 -14.67 1.64
N GLY A 647 -24.04 -14.14 2.78
CA GLY A 647 -24.67 -12.82 2.89
C GLY A 647 -23.96 -11.99 3.95
N GLU A 648 -23.79 -10.69 3.72
CA GLU A 648 -23.19 -9.77 4.68
C GLU A 648 -24.04 -8.50 4.83
N GLY A 649 -24.10 -7.97 6.04
CA GLY A 649 -24.88 -6.78 6.31
C GLY A 649 -24.67 -6.20 7.70
N THR A 650 -25.53 -5.25 8.08
CA THR A 650 -25.63 -4.73 9.44
C THR A 650 -26.87 -5.25 10.13
N TYR A 651 -26.82 -5.31 11.46
CA TYR A 651 -27.96 -5.62 12.30
C TYR A 651 -28.11 -4.58 13.42
N ILE A 652 -29.35 -4.36 13.83
CA ILE A 652 -29.70 -3.52 14.97
C ILE A 652 -30.62 -4.32 15.87
N SER A 653 -30.30 -4.39 17.16
CA SER A 653 -31.19 -4.92 18.19
C SER A 653 -31.81 -3.75 18.96
N ASP A 654 -33.09 -3.88 19.33
CA ASP A 654 -33.72 -2.98 20.30
C ASP A 654 -33.47 -3.41 21.76
N GLY A 655 -32.72 -4.50 21.97
CA GLY A 655 -32.37 -5.11 23.26
C GLY A 655 -33.54 -5.71 24.01
N LEU A 656 -34.72 -5.75 23.40
CA LEU A 656 -35.91 -6.37 23.97
C LEU A 656 -36.17 -7.69 23.25
N ASN A 657 -36.42 -7.62 21.94
CA ASN A 657 -36.77 -8.77 21.13
C ASN A 657 -36.87 -8.47 19.63
N ASN A 658 -36.48 -7.29 19.12
CA ASN A 658 -36.54 -7.01 17.69
C ASN A 658 -35.15 -6.86 17.10
N LEU A 659 -34.92 -7.55 16.00
CA LEU A 659 -33.69 -7.54 15.22
C LEU A 659 -34.01 -7.02 13.83
N THR A 660 -33.36 -5.94 13.41
CA THR A 660 -33.49 -5.39 12.06
C THR A 660 -32.21 -5.62 11.28
N PHE A 661 -32.32 -6.14 10.06
CA PHE A 661 -31.19 -6.43 9.18
C PHE A 661 -31.15 -5.49 7.99
N THR A 662 -29.96 -5.03 7.64
CA THR A 662 -29.70 -4.33 6.37
C THR A 662 -28.62 -5.08 5.60
N LEU A 663 -29.01 -5.78 4.53
CA LEU A 663 -28.06 -6.45 3.65
C LEU A 663 -27.21 -5.43 2.88
N VAL A 664 -25.91 -5.67 2.87
CA VAL A 664 -24.89 -4.92 2.11
C VAL A 664 -24.46 -5.71 0.89
N GLU A 665 -24.23 -7.01 1.06
CA GLU A 665 -23.90 -7.96 -0.01
C GLU A 665 -24.77 -9.20 0.12
N ASP A 666 -25.38 -9.63 -0.98
CA ASP A 666 -26.19 -10.84 -1.04
C ASP A 666 -25.75 -11.68 -2.24
N SER A 667 -24.98 -12.72 -1.93
CA SER A 667 -24.56 -13.75 -2.87
C SER A 667 -25.25 -15.08 -2.57
N VAL A 668 -26.35 -15.06 -1.81
CA VAL A 668 -27.11 -16.26 -1.46
C VAL A 668 -27.91 -16.70 -2.67
N SER A 669 -27.70 -17.95 -3.08
CA SER A 669 -28.44 -18.61 -4.14
C SER A 669 -29.37 -19.66 -3.53
N LEU A 670 -30.60 -19.68 -4.03
CA LEU A 670 -31.59 -20.69 -3.73
C LEU A 670 -31.87 -21.47 -5.01
N SER A 671 -31.73 -22.79 -4.98
CA SER A 671 -32.13 -23.66 -6.07
C SER A 671 -33.10 -24.71 -5.56
N SER A 672 -33.99 -25.18 -6.43
CA SER A 672 -34.89 -26.26 -6.09
C SER A 672 -34.93 -27.34 -7.17
N THR A 673 -35.19 -28.57 -6.75
CA THR A 673 -35.54 -29.67 -7.64
C THR A 673 -36.88 -30.22 -7.18
N THR A 674 -37.87 -30.21 -8.06
CA THR A 674 -39.21 -30.72 -7.76
C THR A 674 -39.51 -31.90 -8.68
N THR A 675 -39.88 -33.04 -8.10
CA THR A 675 -40.33 -34.22 -8.85
C THR A 675 -41.77 -34.53 -8.51
N ILE A 676 -42.59 -34.88 -9.50
CA ILE A 676 -43.95 -35.38 -9.31
C ILE A 676 -43.97 -36.86 -9.70
N ASN A 677 -44.30 -37.74 -8.76
CA ASN A 677 -44.30 -39.19 -8.95
C ASN A 677 -42.98 -39.71 -9.56
N GLY A 678 -41.86 -39.07 -9.23
CA GLY A 678 -40.52 -39.41 -9.72
C GLY A 678 -40.08 -38.73 -11.04
N GLU A 679 -40.95 -37.97 -11.69
CA GLU A 679 -40.58 -37.17 -12.88
C GLU A 679 -40.18 -35.76 -12.46
N ASP A 680 -38.96 -35.34 -12.81
CA ASP A 680 -38.47 -33.98 -12.60
C ASP A 680 -39.24 -32.99 -13.48
N ILE A 681 -39.85 -31.98 -12.85
CA ILE A 681 -40.62 -30.94 -13.52
C ILE A 681 -39.86 -29.61 -13.58
N GLY A 682 -38.58 -29.59 -13.17
CA GLY A 682 -37.70 -28.43 -13.17
C GLY A 682 -37.78 -27.58 -11.90
N ASP A 683 -37.12 -26.43 -11.93
CA ASP A 683 -37.09 -25.50 -10.81
C ASP A 683 -38.44 -24.77 -10.69
N LEU A 684 -39.17 -25.03 -9.59
CA LEU A 684 -40.45 -24.40 -9.32
C LEU A 684 -40.28 -22.99 -8.72
N PHE A 685 -39.07 -22.63 -8.29
CA PHE A 685 -38.81 -21.43 -7.47
C PHE A 685 -38.43 -20.17 -8.25
N ASP A 686 -38.26 -20.22 -9.58
CA ASP A 686 -38.12 -18.99 -10.40
C ASP A 686 -39.32 -18.03 -10.20
N ALA A 687 -40.49 -18.55 -9.84
CA ALA A 687 -41.70 -17.78 -9.52
C ALA A 687 -41.80 -17.29 -8.06
N LEU A 688 -40.92 -17.76 -7.17
CA LEU A 688 -40.95 -17.51 -5.72
C LEU A 688 -39.75 -16.71 -5.20
N SER A 689 -38.94 -16.13 -6.07
CA SER A 689 -37.78 -15.25 -5.78
C SER A 689 -38.06 -14.02 -4.89
N GLY A 690 -39.27 -13.89 -4.32
CA GLY A 690 -39.64 -12.90 -3.30
C GLY A 690 -39.97 -13.45 -1.91
N TYR A 691 -39.87 -14.77 -1.69
CA TYR A 691 -40.08 -15.43 -0.40
C TYR A 691 -38.76 -15.91 0.19
N GLY A 692 -38.34 -15.29 1.30
CA GLY A 692 -37.69 -16.06 2.37
C GLY A 692 -36.20 -15.86 2.66
N PHE A 693 -35.52 -14.87 2.10
CA PHE A 693 -34.25 -14.40 2.68
C PHE A 693 -34.33 -12.89 2.91
N LEU A 694 -33.76 -12.47 4.04
CA LEU A 694 -33.81 -11.11 4.60
C LEU A 694 -33.91 -10.07 3.49
N LYS A 695 -35.03 -9.37 3.35
CA LYS A 695 -35.07 -8.19 2.47
C LYS A 695 -34.31 -7.07 3.16
N LYS A 696 -33.85 -6.12 2.35
CA LYS A 696 -33.27 -4.89 2.87
C LYS A 696 -34.26 -4.25 3.85
N ASN A 697 -33.85 -4.09 5.11
CA ASN A 697 -34.62 -3.54 6.23
C ASN A 697 -35.70 -4.46 6.78
N ASP A 698 -35.54 -5.78 6.68
CA ASP A 698 -36.43 -6.72 7.38
C ASP A 698 -36.19 -6.66 8.89
N SER A 699 -37.29 -6.57 9.65
CA SER A 699 -37.30 -6.72 11.09
C SER A 699 -37.91 -8.06 11.46
N MET A 700 -37.30 -8.78 12.41
CA MET A 700 -37.81 -10.01 12.98
C MET A 700 -37.81 -9.96 14.49
N VAL A 701 -38.72 -10.72 15.10
CA VAL A 701 -38.70 -10.92 16.55
C VAL A 701 -37.66 -11.99 16.86
N TYR A 702 -36.89 -11.82 17.92
CA TYR A 702 -35.91 -12.79 18.37
C TYR A 702 -35.93 -12.92 19.89
N SER A 703 -35.38 -14.02 20.39
CA SER A 703 -35.00 -14.15 21.80
C SER A 703 -33.68 -14.90 21.90
N CYS A 704 -32.83 -14.51 22.83
CA CYS A 704 -31.52 -15.12 22.99
C CYS A 704 -31.32 -15.56 24.45
N ASP A 705 -31.03 -16.84 24.64
CA ASP A 705 -30.70 -17.43 25.93
C ASP A 705 -29.19 -17.73 25.97
N PRO A 706 -28.40 -16.89 26.67
CA PRO A 706 -26.95 -17.05 26.71
C PRO A 706 -26.52 -18.26 27.55
N GLU A 707 -27.33 -18.73 28.50
CA GLU A 707 -27.01 -19.87 29.36
C GLU A 707 -27.25 -21.18 28.63
N ALA A 708 -28.36 -21.27 27.90
CA ALA A 708 -28.65 -22.42 27.04
C ALA A 708 -27.83 -22.41 25.74
N GLY A 709 -27.31 -21.24 25.35
CA GLY A 709 -26.65 -21.07 24.05
C GLY A 709 -27.62 -21.18 22.89
N ILE A 710 -28.86 -20.70 23.06
CA ILE A 710 -29.93 -20.82 22.05
C ILE A 710 -30.35 -19.42 21.59
N LEU A 711 -30.35 -19.19 20.29
CA LEU A 711 -30.95 -18.02 19.64
C LEU A 711 -32.20 -18.46 18.91
N GLN A 712 -33.34 -17.83 19.17
CA GLN A 712 -34.59 -18.08 18.47
C GLN A 712 -34.90 -16.90 17.56
N LEU A 713 -35.12 -17.15 16.27
CA LEU A 713 -35.52 -16.17 15.28
C LEU A 713 -36.94 -16.47 14.81
N ASP A 714 -37.86 -15.55 15.05
CA ASP A 714 -39.24 -15.63 14.59
C ASP A 714 -39.39 -14.92 13.24
N VAL A 715 -39.23 -15.70 12.17
CA VAL A 715 -39.19 -15.20 10.79
C VAL A 715 -40.61 -14.93 10.24
N ALA A 716 -41.65 -15.49 10.85
CA ALA A 716 -43.03 -15.36 10.37
C ALA A 716 -44.07 -15.43 11.50
N PRO A 717 -44.01 -14.53 12.51
CA PRO A 717 -44.90 -14.57 13.68
C PRO A 717 -46.38 -14.53 13.28
N GLN A 718 -46.71 -13.77 12.23
CA GLN A 718 -48.06 -13.64 11.70
C GLN A 718 -48.67 -14.95 11.16
N ALA A 719 -47.83 -15.93 10.84
CA ALA A 719 -48.25 -17.24 10.36
C ALA A 719 -48.43 -18.25 11.50
N GLY A 720 -48.07 -17.89 12.74
CA GLY A 720 -48.14 -18.78 13.91
C GLY A 720 -47.17 -19.96 13.80
N LEU A 721 -46.07 -19.81 13.07
CA LEU A 721 -45.01 -20.82 12.99
C LEU A 721 -44.17 -20.77 14.26
N PRO A 722 -43.60 -21.90 14.72
CA PRO A 722 -42.61 -21.87 15.80
C PRO A 722 -41.38 -21.05 15.36
N PRO A 723 -40.57 -20.50 16.28
CA PRO A 723 -39.34 -19.83 15.89
C PRO A 723 -38.29 -20.83 15.42
N LEU A 724 -37.38 -20.40 14.54
CA LEU A 724 -36.17 -21.15 14.20
C LEU A 724 -35.15 -21.00 15.33
N GLN A 725 -34.65 -22.12 15.85
CA GLN A 725 -33.60 -22.14 16.86
C GLN A 725 -32.22 -22.27 16.20
N PHE A 726 -31.24 -21.60 16.80
CA PHE A 726 -29.84 -21.66 16.44
C PHE A 726 -29.02 -21.96 17.69
N ASP A 727 -28.10 -22.91 17.58
CA ASP A 727 -27.19 -23.29 18.64
C ASP A 727 -25.92 -22.44 18.55
N ARG A 728 -25.48 -21.89 19.69
CA ARG A 728 -24.23 -21.12 19.77
C ARG A 728 -23.04 -22.06 19.64
N ILE A 729 -22.20 -21.83 18.64
CA ILE A 729 -20.98 -22.59 18.43
C ILE A 729 -19.78 -21.88 19.07
N SER A 730 -19.75 -20.55 19.05
CA SER A 730 -18.66 -19.75 19.61
C SER A 730 -19.17 -18.40 20.12
N THR A 731 -18.59 -17.90 21.21
CA THR A 731 -18.75 -16.51 21.67
C THR A 731 -17.85 -15.53 20.91
N ASP A 732 -16.81 -16.04 20.26
CA ASP A 732 -15.94 -15.28 19.36
C ASP A 732 -16.51 -15.40 17.94
N PRO A 733 -17.05 -14.31 17.35
CA PRO A 733 -17.69 -14.35 16.03
C PRO A 733 -16.68 -14.59 14.89
N ASN A 734 -15.38 -14.57 15.18
CA ASN A 734 -14.33 -14.91 14.21
C ASN A 734 -13.96 -16.40 14.25
N LYS A 735 -14.49 -17.17 15.21
CA LYS A 735 -14.23 -18.60 15.34
C LYS A 735 -15.46 -19.45 14.98
N PRO A 736 -15.25 -20.54 14.23
CA PRO A 736 -16.32 -21.44 13.81
C PRO A 736 -16.78 -22.39 14.89
#